data_AF-A0A1V5ZXC3-F1
#
_entry.id   AF-A0A1V5ZXC3-F1
#
_cell.length_a   1.000
_cell.length_b   1.000
_cell.length_c   1.000
_cell.angle_alpha   90.00
_cell.angle_beta   90.00
_cell.angle_gamma   90.00
#
_symmetry.space_group_name_H-M   'P 1'
#
loop_
_entity.id
_entity.type
_entity.pdbx_description
1 polymer ?
#
loop_
_entity_poly.entity_id
_entity_poly.type
_entity_poly.pdbx_seq_one_letter_code
_entity_poly.pdbx_strand_id
1 'polypeptide(L)'
;MQKIKQGNKSDLLPTVIDYAAGSGHFITEVMEVIQEYIDTLEENQFSTPTTKRALKSWQGDQFNWAEQYVYAIEKDYRLVKTAKVSCYLHGDGLAKVIHGDGLGDFATSSDFKDLLKITDKNYPQDNKQFDIVISNPPYSVSAFKGTLMEEEKAQQAFELYSRLTDQSSEIECLFVERTKQLLKDGGVAGIILPSSILNNTGIYTQTREIILKYFDILGITELGSGTFMATGTNTVTLFLRRRNNADAFNVEEAVKRFFENFNDVTINGIEKPIHKYVSHVWEGLTFDDYITLLNKQPNETVQKHEIFKEYSRKIKAKDDAEKWDAILALEQEKLLYFVLAYPQKLVLVKTGEKMEEKRFLGYEFSNRRGSEGIHPIQRSKTIDECTQLFDADLFDNPEKASTYIYKAYKGEFDLDIPQKLHKNISYQNLVDMLNFDRVTFEKNKSLIVKKKVKIESRWDGKHLGKIADIIRGVTYSKADQVNEKTKNVVLTADNITLRGDFDITKEVYLNEDFNVPEDKKLKKNDIFICFSSGSKEHLGKVAFIENDTNYLAGGFMGIIRTKNHTEPKYIYQLLNSSLRQSIRDIGSGSNINNLSGLINDIKIPLPPLDIQQKIVSEIEILEKKEENAREKIETCNNKIKNILVSKSSEHKKLRSICNFSNERISSDLLSPDNYIGVDNLLQNTKGKIASSFVPTSGTSTKYNKGDILLSNIRPYLKKIWFADNSGGSSNDVLVLQNKSDNVVSKYIYYLLRQDEYFDYVMLKPKGVKMPRGDKQHILDYQIPLPSLSEQEKIVSEIEKIETEIEVLEKEIAEIPKQKKAVLRKWLN
;
A
#
# COMPACT_ATOMS: atom_id res chain seq x y z
N MET A 1 -18.35 -28.95 -6.37
CA MET A 1 -17.77 -30.26 -6.79
C MET A 1 -17.64 -31.29 -5.68
N GLN A 2 -16.92 -31.03 -4.57
CA GLN A 2 -16.67 -32.04 -3.53
C GLN A 2 -17.96 -32.68 -2.99
N LYS A 3 -18.95 -31.87 -2.57
CA LYS A 3 -20.26 -32.33 -2.09
C LYS A 3 -21.04 -33.16 -3.12
N ILE A 4 -21.14 -32.67 -4.36
CA ILE A 4 -21.80 -33.36 -5.48
C ILE A 4 -21.19 -34.75 -5.72
N LYS A 5 -19.85 -34.88 -5.65
CA LYS A 5 -19.14 -36.16 -5.78
C LYS A 5 -19.39 -37.12 -4.61
N GLN A 6 -19.54 -36.61 -3.39
CA GLN A 6 -19.91 -37.44 -2.22
C GLN A 6 -21.34 -38.00 -2.36
N GLY A 7 -22.24 -37.27 -3.02
CA GLY A 7 -23.57 -37.75 -3.38
C GLY A 7 -24.53 -37.91 -2.20
N ASN A 8 -24.28 -37.20 -1.09
CA ASN A 8 -25.19 -37.16 0.05
C ASN A 8 -26.45 -36.36 -0.30
N LYS A 9 -27.62 -37.02 -0.28
CA LYS A 9 -28.91 -36.45 -0.71
C LYS A 9 -29.24 -35.10 -0.05
N SER A 10 -28.88 -34.92 1.22
CA SER A 10 -29.20 -33.72 2.00
C SER A 10 -28.09 -32.67 2.01
N ASP A 11 -26.98 -32.90 1.32
CA ASP A 11 -25.80 -32.03 1.33
C ASP A 11 -25.05 -32.08 0.00
N LEU A 12 -25.77 -31.83 -1.10
CA LEU A 12 -25.19 -31.87 -2.45
C LEU A 12 -24.54 -30.54 -2.87
N LEU A 13 -25.06 -29.43 -2.37
CA LEU A 13 -24.58 -28.07 -2.63
C LEU A 13 -24.16 -27.37 -1.33
N PRO A 14 -23.29 -26.36 -1.38
CA PRO A 14 -22.98 -25.56 -0.20
C PRO A 14 -24.24 -24.81 0.26
N THR A 15 -24.51 -24.87 1.56
CA THR A 15 -25.53 -24.04 2.22
C THR A 15 -24.97 -22.65 2.49
N VAL A 16 -25.72 -21.61 2.11
CA VAL A 16 -25.26 -20.22 2.13
C VAL A 16 -26.25 -19.35 2.90
N ILE A 17 -25.72 -18.39 3.66
CA ILE A 17 -26.53 -17.38 4.34
C ILE A 17 -25.97 -15.97 4.24
N ASP A 18 -26.87 -15.01 4.01
CA ASP A 18 -26.68 -13.60 4.30
C ASP A 18 -27.62 -13.18 5.44
N TYR A 19 -27.07 -12.89 6.63
CA TYR A 19 -27.87 -12.53 7.80
C TYR A 19 -28.28 -11.04 7.86
N ALA A 20 -27.88 -10.25 6.87
CA ALA A 20 -28.16 -8.81 6.74
C ALA A 20 -28.32 -8.46 5.25
N ALA A 21 -29.32 -9.08 4.62
CA ALA A 21 -29.39 -9.24 3.18
C ALA A 21 -29.66 -7.95 2.40
N GLY A 22 -30.25 -6.92 3.02
CA GLY A 22 -30.64 -5.69 2.34
C GLY A 22 -31.51 -5.98 1.12
N SER A 23 -31.05 -5.56 -0.06
CA SER A 23 -31.72 -5.79 -1.34
C SER A 23 -31.44 -7.17 -1.98
N GLY A 24 -30.69 -8.05 -1.31
CA GLY A 24 -30.47 -9.43 -1.73
C GLY A 24 -29.40 -9.65 -2.81
N HIS A 25 -28.47 -8.72 -3.01
CA HIS A 25 -27.49 -8.84 -4.11
C HIS A 25 -26.47 -9.97 -3.89
N PHE A 26 -26.02 -10.23 -2.66
CA PHE A 26 -25.05 -11.31 -2.43
C PHE A 26 -25.64 -12.69 -2.69
N ILE A 27 -26.91 -12.90 -2.31
CA ILE A 27 -27.56 -14.19 -2.53
C ILE A 27 -27.87 -14.43 -4.01
N THR A 28 -28.21 -13.39 -4.78
CA THR A 28 -28.41 -13.53 -6.24
C THR A 28 -27.10 -13.88 -6.93
N GLU A 29 -26.01 -13.20 -6.59
CA GLU A 29 -24.67 -13.50 -7.13
C GLU A 29 -24.24 -14.94 -6.82
N VAL A 30 -24.44 -15.40 -5.58
CA VAL A 30 -24.15 -16.78 -5.17
C VAL A 30 -24.96 -17.78 -6.00
N MET A 31 -26.23 -17.50 -6.23
CA MET A 31 -27.10 -18.37 -7.03
C MET A 31 -26.62 -18.47 -8.47
N GLU A 32 -26.28 -17.34 -9.09
CA GLU A 32 -25.74 -17.30 -10.46
C GLU A 32 -24.46 -18.13 -10.57
N VAL A 33 -23.46 -17.86 -9.72
CA VAL A 33 -22.18 -18.59 -9.74
C VAL A 33 -22.36 -20.09 -9.52
N ILE A 34 -23.23 -20.51 -8.60
CA ILE A 34 -23.49 -21.93 -8.36
C ILE A 34 -24.24 -22.56 -9.54
N GLN A 35 -25.22 -21.86 -10.13
CA GLN A 35 -25.99 -22.37 -11.26
C GLN A 35 -25.13 -22.49 -12.53
N GLU A 36 -24.31 -21.48 -12.84
CA GLU A 36 -23.33 -21.56 -13.93
C GLU A 36 -22.43 -22.78 -13.77
N TYR A 37 -21.95 -23.01 -12.54
CA TYR A 37 -21.14 -24.20 -12.27
C TYR A 37 -21.92 -25.50 -12.48
N ILE A 38 -23.18 -25.59 -12.00
CA ILE A 38 -24.07 -26.74 -12.20
C ILE A 38 -24.26 -27.03 -13.70
N ASP A 39 -24.44 -26.00 -14.51
CA ASP A 39 -24.69 -26.11 -15.95
C ASP A 39 -23.47 -26.65 -16.72
N THR A 40 -22.25 -26.52 -16.17
CA THR A 40 -21.03 -27.14 -16.75
C THR A 40 -20.88 -28.64 -16.46
N LEU A 41 -21.70 -29.22 -15.56
CA LEU A 41 -21.55 -30.60 -15.12
C LEU A 41 -22.28 -31.59 -16.04
N GLU A 42 -21.65 -32.72 -16.33
CA GLU A 42 -22.27 -33.80 -17.11
C GLU A 42 -22.70 -34.96 -16.20
N GLU A 43 -23.91 -35.51 -16.41
CA GLU A 43 -24.45 -36.61 -15.60
C GLU A 43 -23.54 -37.87 -15.57
N ASN A 44 -22.80 -38.11 -16.65
CA ASN A 44 -21.87 -39.24 -16.80
C ASN A 44 -20.67 -39.16 -15.82
N GLN A 45 -20.35 -37.98 -15.29
CA GLN A 45 -19.26 -37.74 -14.35
C GLN A 45 -19.55 -38.30 -12.95
N PHE A 46 -20.80 -38.67 -12.67
CA PHE A 46 -21.24 -39.12 -11.36
C PHE A 46 -21.83 -40.54 -11.45
N SER A 47 -21.57 -41.39 -10.46
CA SER A 47 -22.14 -42.74 -10.38
C SER A 47 -23.42 -42.80 -9.53
N THR A 48 -23.62 -41.84 -8.63
CA THR A 48 -24.71 -41.83 -7.64
C THR A 48 -26.05 -41.43 -8.28
N PRO A 49 -27.10 -42.29 -8.24
CA PRO A 49 -28.40 -41.98 -8.83
C PRO A 49 -29.06 -40.72 -8.23
N THR A 50 -28.79 -40.43 -6.96
CA THR A 50 -29.26 -39.22 -6.28
C THR A 50 -28.68 -37.96 -6.91
N THR A 51 -27.36 -37.92 -7.10
CA THR A 51 -26.66 -36.80 -7.74
C THR A 51 -27.17 -36.58 -9.16
N LYS A 52 -27.31 -37.64 -9.96
CA LYS A 52 -27.82 -37.54 -11.34
C LYS A 52 -29.23 -36.94 -11.39
N ARG A 53 -30.14 -37.42 -10.53
CA ARG A 53 -31.51 -36.90 -10.47
C ARG A 53 -31.56 -35.44 -10.05
N ALA A 54 -30.76 -35.06 -9.06
CA ALA A 54 -30.67 -33.68 -8.60
C ALA A 54 -30.13 -32.78 -9.72
N LEU A 55 -29.01 -33.16 -10.34
CA LEU A 55 -28.39 -32.40 -11.43
C LEU A 55 -29.37 -32.19 -12.60
N LYS A 56 -30.06 -33.24 -13.03
CA LYS A 56 -31.08 -33.15 -14.08
C LYS A 56 -32.23 -32.21 -13.72
N SER A 57 -32.64 -32.20 -12.45
CA SER A 57 -33.68 -31.28 -11.96
C SER A 57 -33.22 -29.83 -12.00
N TRP A 58 -31.98 -29.56 -11.59
CA TRP A 58 -31.42 -28.22 -11.46
C TRP A 58 -31.01 -27.61 -12.81
N GLN A 59 -30.66 -28.45 -13.78
CA GLN A 59 -30.40 -28.03 -15.16
C GLN A 59 -31.70 -27.85 -15.96
N GLY A 60 -32.75 -28.63 -15.64
CA GLY A 60 -34.04 -28.53 -16.31
C GLY A 60 -34.92 -27.38 -15.82
N ASP A 61 -34.73 -26.95 -14.57
CA ASP A 61 -35.45 -25.88 -13.90
C ASP A 61 -34.45 -25.14 -13.00
N GLN A 62 -33.84 -24.09 -13.57
CA GLN A 62 -32.74 -23.37 -12.94
C GLN A 62 -33.17 -22.80 -11.58
N PHE A 63 -32.23 -22.79 -10.63
CA PHE A 63 -32.42 -22.28 -9.26
C PHE A 63 -33.43 -23.01 -8.38
N ASN A 64 -34.11 -24.07 -8.83
CA ASN A 64 -35.04 -24.81 -7.96
C ASN A 64 -34.38 -25.48 -6.72
N TRP A 65 -33.05 -25.52 -6.66
CA TRP A 65 -32.29 -25.90 -5.48
C TRP A 65 -32.19 -24.79 -4.42
N ALA A 66 -32.39 -23.52 -4.78
CA ALA A 66 -32.17 -22.36 -3.92
C ALA A 66 -33.02 -22.41 -2.65
N GLU A 67 -34.25 -22.92 -2.72
CA GLU A 67 -35.13 -23.13 -1.56
C GLU A 67 -34.41 -23.91 -0.44
N GLN A 68 -33.65 -24.94 -0.79
CA GLN A 68 -33.00 -25.80 0.20
C GLN A 68 -31.69 -25.21 0.74
N TYR A 69 -30.94 -24.46 -0.08
CA TYR A 69 -29.55 -24.12 0.21
C TYR A 69 -29.27 -22.63 0.43
N VAL A 70 -30.18 -21.72 0.07
CA VAL A 70 -29.93 -20.27 0.12
C VAL A 70 -30.85 -19.58 1.12
N TYR A 71 -30.25 -18.95 2.13
CA TYR A 71 -30.93 -18.26 3.21
C TYR A 71 -30.55 -16.77 3.22
N ALA A 72 -31.52 -15.91 3.49
CA ALA A 72 -31.31 -14.49 3.64
C ALA A 72 -32.19 -13.94 4.75
N ILE A 73 -31.65 -13.09 5.62
CA ILE A 73 -32.39 -12.46 6.71
C ILE A 73 -32.30 -10.94 6.55
N GLU A 74 -33.44 -10.26 6.62
CA GLU A 74 -33.50 -8.80 6.60
C GLU A 74 -34.59 -8.28 7.55
N LYS A 75 -34.24 -7.24 8.31
CA LYS A 75 -35.08 -6.65 9.35
C LYS A 75 -36.08 -5.64 8.79
N ASP A 76 -35.74 -4.90 7.72
CA ASP A 76 -36.69 -4.01 7.05
C ASP A 76 -37.57 -4.79 6.05
N TYR A 77 -38.87 -4.87 6.34
CA TYR A 77 -39.86 -5.55 5.50
C TYR A 77 -39.89 -5.08 4.03
N ARG A 78 -39.57 -3.81 3.75
CA ARG A 78 -39.50 -3.30 2.37
C ARG A 78 -38.27 -3.85 1.66
N LEU A 79 -37.13 -3.93 2.34
CA LEU A 79 -35.92 -4.54 1.79
C LEU A 79 -36.09 -6.04 1.57
N VAL A 80 -36.80 -6.75 2.47
CA VAL A 80 -37.22 -8.15 2.25
C VAL A 80 -38.00 -8.30 0.94
N LYS A 81 -38.97 -7.40 0.67
CA LYS A 81 -39.71 -7.40 -0.59
C LYS A 81 -38.81 -7.13 -1.79
N THR A 82 -37.91 -6.15 -1.68
CA THR A 82 -36.93 -5.85 -2.73
C THR A 82 -36.04 -7.05 -3.03
N ALA A 83 -35.52 -7.74 -2.00
CA ALA A 83 -34.70 -8.94 -2.15
C ALA A 83 -35.48 -10.08 -2.82
N LYS A 84 -36.73 -10.33 -2.42
CA LYS A 84 -37.59 -11.34 -3.07
C LYS A 84 -37.87 -11.02 -4.54
N VAL A 85 -38.15 -9.75 -4.84
CA VAL A 85 -38.34 -9.31 -6.24
C VAL A 85 -37.03 -9.43 -7.02
N SER A 86 -35.89 -9.09 -6.41
CA SER A 86 -34.57 -9.25 -7.03
C SER A 86 -34.32 -10.71 -7.40
N CYS A 87 -34.51 -11.65 -6.47
CA CYS A 87 -34.38 -13.07 -6.75
C CYS A 87 -35.28 -13.46 -7.93
N TYR A 88 -36.57 -13.05 -7.88
CA TYR A 88 -37.54 -13.41 -8.93
C TYR A 88 -37.13 -12.87 -10.31
N LEU A 89 -36.57 -11.67 -10.38
CA LEU A 89 -36.09 -11.07 -11.64
C LEU A 89 -34.84 -11.77 -12.19
N HIS A 90 -34.02 -12.40 -11.33
CA HIS A 90 -32.87 -13.22 -11.73
C HIS A 90 -33.26 -14.69 -11.99
N GLY A 91 -34.55 -14.99 -12.06
CA GLY A 91 -35.06 -16.34 -12.37
C GLY A 91 -35.30 -17.23 -11.15
N ASP A 92 -35.00 -16.77 -9.94
CA ASP A 92 -35.24 -17.50 -8.69
C ASP A 92 -36.44 -16.96 -7.89
N GLY A 93 -37.51 -17.74 -7.78
CA GLY A 93 -38.64 -17.39 -6.90
C GLY A 93 -38.56 -18.00 -5.49
N LEU A 94 -37.49 -18.73 -5.17
CA LEU A 94 -37.54 -19.80 -4.17
C LEU A 94 -36.54 -19.63 -3.02
N ALA A 95 -35.48 -18.81 -3.16
CA ALA A 95 -34.56 -18.55 -2.06
C ALA A 95 -35.29 -18.08 -0.78
N LYS A 96 -34.81 -18.55 0.37
CA LYS A 96 -35.44 -18.29 1.67
C LYS A 96 -35.08 -16.91 2.20
N VAL A 97 -35.78 -15.89 1.70
CA VAL A 97 -35.71 -14.52 2.23
C VAL A 97 -36.69 -14.35 3.40
N ILE A 98 -36.13 -14.27 4.61
CA ILE A 98 -36.81 -14.24 5.90
C ILE A 98 -36.86 -12.78 6.40
N HIS A 99 -38.06 -12.33 6.78
CA HIS A 99 -38.23 -11.09 7.52
C HIS A 99 -38.00 -11.37 9.00
N GLY A 100 -36.91 -10.86 9.56
CA GLY A 100 -36.53 -11.11 10.95
C GLY A 100 -35.22 -10.42 11.33
N ASP A 101 -34.82 -10.58 12.60
CA ASP A 101 -33.54 -10.06 13.09
C ASP A 101 -32.42 -11.10 12.88
N GLY A 102 -31.35 -10.73 12.17
CA GLY A 102 -30.19 -11.61 11.94
C GLY A 102 -29.47 -12.07 13.22
N LEU A 103 -29.65 -11.34 14.32
CA LEU A 103 -29.14 -11.69 15.63
C LEU A 103 -30.14 -12.48 16.49
N GLY A 104 -31.30 -12.86 15.96
CA GLY A 104 -32.34 -13.61 16.69
C GLY A 104 -31.86 -14.94 17.29
N ASP A 105 -32.56 -15.42 18.33
CA ASP A 105 -32.26 -16.69 18.98
C ASP A 105 -32.62 -17.89 18.10
N PHE A 106 -31.68 -18.85 17.94
CA PHE A 106 -31.87 -19.99 17.05
C PHE A 106 -33.04 -20.88 17.47
N ALA A 107 -33.15 -21.20 18.76
CA ALA A 107 -34.16 -22.13 19.23
C ALA A 107 -35.57 -21.52 19.22
N THR A 108 -35.71 -20.26 19.67
CA THR A 108 -37.01 -19.68 20.03
C THR A 108 -37.55 -18.63 19.06
N SER A 109 -36.73 -18.05 18.17
CA SER A 109 -37.20 -17.02 17.22
C SER A 109 -38.36 -17.52 16.34
N SER A 110 -39.49 -16.81 16.32
CA SER A 110 -40.62 -17.17 15.44
C SER A 110 -40.32 -17.03 13.95
N ASP A 111 -39.30 -16.22 13.62
CA ASP A 111 -38.98 -15.86 12.24
C ASP A 111 -38.07 -16.91 11.58
N PHE A 112 -37.21 -17.55 12.38
CA PHE A 112 -36.24 -18.53 11.90
C PHE A 112 -36.90 -19.85 11.51
N LYS A 113 -36.40 -20.46 10.43
CA LYS A 113 -36.95 -21.69 9.84
C LYS A 113 -35.86 -22.70 9.51
N ASP A 114 -36.23 -23.97 9.46
CA ASP A 114 -35.39 -25.07 8.99
C ASP A 114 -34.01 -25.12 9.64
N LEU A 115 -32.93 -25.00 8.85
CA LEU A 115 -31.54 -25.04 9.30
C LEU A 115 -31.25 -24.00 10.39
N LEU A 116 -31.89 -22.83 10.37
CA LEU A 116 -31.70 -21.79 11.39
C LEU A 116 -32.26 -22.18 12.77
N LYS A 117 -33.15 -23.18 12.85
CA LYS A 117 -33.71 -23.67 14.13
C LYS A 117 -32.85 -24.73 14.81
N ILE A 118 -31.83 -25.23 14.13
CA ILE A 118 -30.96 -26.28 14.64
C ILE A 118 -29.88 -25.65 15.51
N THR A 119 -29.63 -26.23 16.69
CA THR A 119 -28.52 -25.87 17.56
C THR A 119 -27.54 -27.03 17.70
N ASP A 120 -26.26 -26.72 17.88
CA ASP A 120 -25.23 -27.71 18.14
C ASP A 120 -25.42 -28.33 19.53
N LYS A 121 -25.21 -29.64 19.64
CA LYS A 121 -25.45 -30.39 20.87
C LYS A 121 -24.47 -30.04 21.99
N ASN A 122 -23.22 -29.74 21.63
CA ASN A 122 -22.14 -29.47 22.57
C ASN A 122 -22.02 -27.96 22.84
N TYR A 123 -22.41 -27.14 21.88
CA TYR A 123 -22.38 -25.68 21.94
C TYR A 123 -23.76 -25.12 21.57
N PRO A 124 -24.75 -25.11 22.48
CA PRO A 124 -26.13 -24.72 22.16
C PRO A 124 -26.31 -23.32 21.56
N GLN A 125 -25.34 -22.42 21.78
CA GLN A 125 -25.30 -21.09 21.16
C GLN A 125 -24.89 -21.11 19.68
N ASP A 126 -24.28 -22.20 19.21
CA ASP A 126 -23.88 -22.38 17.82
C ASP A 126 -25.00 -23.09 17.03
N ASN A 127 -25.14 -22.71 15.76
CA ASN A 127 -26.00 -23.35 14.78
C ASN A 127 -25.24 -24.39 13.94
N LYS A 128 -24.05 -24.03 13.44
CA LYS A 128 -23.16 -24.85 12.60
C LYS A 128 -23.83 -25.53 11.40
N GLN A 129 -24.80 -24.88 10.75
CA GLN A 129 -25.49 -25.47 9.60
C GLN A 129 -25.07 -24.90 8.24
N PHE A 130 -24.28 -23.83 8.19
CA PHE A 130 -23.94 -23.14 6.94
C PHE A 130 -22.50 -23.39 6.50
N ASP A 131 -22.30 -23.62 5.19
CA ASP A 131 -20.98 -23.77 4.59
C ASP A 131 -20.35 -22.41 4.25
N ILE A 132 -21.20 -21.42 3.90
CA ILE A 132 -20.78 -20.08 3.48
C ILE A 132 -21.62 -19.02 4.20
N VAL A 133 -20.95 -18.01 4.75
CA VAL A 133 -21.57 -16.76 5.19
C VAL A 133 -21.03 -15.63 4.33
N ILE A 134 -21.90 -14.91 3.65
CA ILE A 134 -21.54 -13.70 2.90
C ILE A 134 -22.49 -12.59 3.32
N SER A 135 -21.95 -11.50 3.87
CA SER A 135 -22.82 -10.47 4.43
C SER A 135 -22.14 -9.11 4.59
N ASN A 136 -22.97 -8.06 4.54
CA ASN A 136 -22.61 -6.69 4.89
C ASN A 136 -23.45 -6.25 6.10
N PRO A 137 -23.10 -6.68 7.32
CA PRO A 137 -23.84 -6.32 8.52
C PRO A 137 -23.94 -4.80 8.71
N PRO A 138 -25.02 -4.32 9.34
CA PRO A 138 -25.05 -2.95 9.83
C PRO A 138 -23.94 -2.74 10.88
N TYR A 139 -23.37 -1.55 10.91
CA TYR A 139 -22.36 -1.15 11.90
C TYR A 139 -22.67 0.25 12.43
N SER A 140 -22.20 0.55 13.65
CA SER A 140 -22.44 1.85 14.32
C SER A 140 -23.92 2.18 14.59
N VAL A 141 -24.75 1.17 14.86
CA VAL A 141 -26.18 1.38 15.18
C VAL A 141 -26.32 1.73 16.65
N SER A 142 -26.61 2.98 16.99
CA SER A 142 -26.73 3.41 18.39
C SER A 142 -27.94 2.81 19.11
N ALA A 143 -27.77 2.52 20.41
CA ALA A 143 -28.85 2.13 21.33
C ALA A 143 -29.66 0.89 20.89
N PHE A 144 -29.01 -0.03 20.18
CA PHE A 144 -29.65 -1.24 19.66
C PHE A 144 -29.94 -2.30 20.73
N LYS A 145 -29.20 -2.30 21.85
CA LYS A 145 -29.18 -3.37 22.85
C LYS A 145 -30.58 -3.77 23.33
N GLY A 146 -31.42 -2.79 23.68
CA GLY A 146 -32.79 -3.02 24.17
C GLY A 146 -33.79 -3.54 23.11
N THR A 147 -33.38 -3.64 21.85
CA THR A 147 -34.27 -4.01 20.72
C THR A 147 -33.90 -5.35 20.05
N LEU A 148 -32.90 -6.06 20.56
CA LEU A 148 -32.41 -7.32 19.98
C LEU A 148 -33.31 -8.51 20.32
N MET A 149 -33.32 -8.88 21.61
CA MET A 149 -34.12 -9.96 22.19
C MET A 149 -34.14 -9.78 23.71
N GLU A 150 -34.87 -10.64 24.42
CA GLU A 150 -34.86 -10.68 25.89
C GLU A 150 -33.42 -10.83 26.41
N GLU A 151 -33.08 -10.05 27.44
CA GLU A 151 -31.70 -9.93 27.93
C GLU A 151 -31.09 -11.28 28.33
N GLU A 152 -31.85 -12.12 29.01
CA GLU A 152 -31.42 -13.46 29.42
C GLU A 152 -31.05 -14.34 28.23
N LYS A 153 -31.86 -14.30 27.16
CA LYS A 153 -31.58 -15.02 25.91
C LYS A 153 -30.34 -14.46 25.21
N ALA A 154 -30.20 -13.14 25.19
CA ALA A 154 -29.04 -12.50 24.56
C ALA A 154 -27.73 -12.84 25.28
N GLN A 155 -27.73 -12.89 26.61
CA GLN A 155 -26.57 -13.30 27.42
C GLN A 155 -26.19 -14.77 27.21
N GLN A 156 -27.16 -15.65 26.96
CA GLN A 156 -26.90 -17.05 26.63
C GLN A 156 -26.44 -17.23 25.18
N ALA A 157 -27.02 -16.45 24.26
CA ALA A 157 -26.74 -16.55 22.84
C ALA A 157 -25.42 -15.91 22.43
N PHE A 158 -24.92 -14.90 23.14
CA PHE A 158 -23.73 -14.14 22.74
C PHE A 158 -22.77 -13.87 23.91
N GLU A 159 -21.53 -14.33 23.79
CA GLU A 159 -20.44 -14.06 24.72
C GLU A 159 -20.16 -12.55 24.84
N LEU A 160 -20.24 -11.83 23.72
CA LEU A 160 -19.97 -10.40 23.65
C LEU A 160 -21.09 -9.52 24.22
N TYR A 161 -22.31 -10.05 24.41
CA TYR A 161 -23.46 -9.24 24.82
C TYR A 161 -23.25 -8.58 26.20
N SER A 162 -22.58 -9.29 27.12
CA SER A 162 -22.21 -8.79 28.45
C SER A 162 -21.31 -7.54 28.43
N ARG A 163 -20.68 -7.22 27.29
CA ARG A 163 -19.79 -6.07 27.10
C ARG A 163 -20.52 -4.82 26.58
N LEU A 164 -21.79 -4.94 26.21
CA LEU A 164 -22.58 -3.85 25.65
C LEU A 164 -23.31 -3.07 26.74
N THR A 165 -23.40 -1.76 26.55
CA THR A 165 -24.24 -0.84 27.33
C THR A 165 -25.48 -0.45 26.53
N ASP A 166 -26.48 0.17 27.17
CA ASP A 166 -27.68 0.64 26.46
C ASP A 166 -27.40 1.75 25.45
N GLN A 167 -26.21 2.37 25.52
CA GLN A 167 -25.74 3.40 24.59
C GLN A 167 -24.73 2.88 23.57
N SER A 168 -24.40 1.59 23.59
CA SER A 168 -23.46 0.98 22.66
C SER A 168 -23.91 1.13 21.20
N SER A 169 -22.94 1.20 20.30
CA SER A 169 -23.13 1.32 18.85
C SER A 169 -22.44 0.20 18.06
N GLU A 170 -21.69 -0.68 18.73
CA GLU A 170 -20.80 -1.69 18.15
C GLU A 170 -21.51 -2.99 17.75
N ILE A 171 -22.72 -2.89 17.18
CA ILE A 171 -23.56 -4.06 16.83
C ILE A 171 -22.85 -5.06 15.90
N GLU A 172 -21.95 -4.58 15.06
CA GLU A 172 -21.15 -5.40 14.15
C GLU A 172 -20.30 -6.45 14.87
N CYS A 173 -19.95 -6.21 16.14
CA CYS A 173 -19.23 -7.18 16.97
C CYS A 173 -20.08 -8.44 17.21
N LEU A 174 -21.39 -8.30 17.43
CA LEU A 174 -22.31 -9.44 17.56
C LEU A 174 -22.47 -10.19 16.25
N PHE A 175 -22.41 -9.50 15.10
CA PHE A 175 -22.47 -10.16 13.78
C PHE A 175 -21.22 -10.97 13.46
N VAL A 176 -20.04 -10.55 13.93
CA VAL A 176 -18.82 -11.39 13.86
C VAL A 176 -19.00 -12.67 14.68
N GLU A 177 -19.56 -12.57 15.89
CA GLU A 177 -19.87 -13.75 16.70
C GLU A 177 -20.95 -14.63 16.04
N ARG A 178 -22.00 -14.03 15.47
CA ARG A 178 -23.05 -14.74 14.71
C ARG A 178 -22.48 -15.50 13.51
N THR A 179 -21.48 -14.93 12.83
CA THR A 179 -20.75 -15.63 11.75
C THR A 179 -20.11 -16.93 12.26
N LYS A 180 -19.47 -16.89 13.44
CA LYS A 180 -18.88 -18.08 14.10
C LYS A 180 -19.94 -19.13 14.43
N GLN A 181 -21.10 -18.69 14.90
CA GLN A 181 -22.20 -19.56 15.31
C GLN A 181 -22.86 -20.26 14.12
N LEU A 182 -23.03 -19.58 12.98
CA LEU A 182 -23.70 -20.14 11.80
C LEU A 182 -22.84 -21.15 11.04
N LEU A 183 -21.54 -20.91 10.94
CA LEU A 183 -20.65 -21.71 10.10
C LEU A 183 -20.37 -23.10 10.67
N LYS A 184 -20.43 -24.10 9.79
CA LYS A 184 -19.82 -25.43 10.00
C LYS A 184 -18.31 -25.28 10.20
N ASP A 185 -17.70 -26.25 10.88
CA ASP A 185 -16.24 -26.35 10.91
C ASP A 185 -15.70 -26.50 9.47
N GLY A 186 -14.69 -25.72 9.11
CA GLY A 186 -14.17 -25.61 7.74
C GLY A 186 -14.97 -24.72 6.79
N GLY A 187 -16.16 -24.25 7.22
CA GLY A 187 -16.96 -23.28 6.47
C GLY A 187 -16.25 -21.94 6.29
N VAL A 188 -16.67 -21.16 5.31
CA VAL A 188 -15.96 -19.93 4.89
C VAL A 188 -16.85 -18.69 4.98
N ALA A 189 -16.24 -17.53 5.21
CA ALA A 189 -16.96 -16.27 5.25
C ALA A 189 -16.28 -15.14 4.47
N GLY A 190 -17.10 -14.31 3.85
CA GLY A 190 -16.75 -12.98 3.36
C GLY A 190 -17.65 -11.95 4.03
N ILE A 191 -17.13 -11.21 5.00
CA ILE A 191 -17.93 -10.22 5.76
C ILE A 191 -17.32 -8.83 5.67
N ILE A 192 -18.17 -7.83 5.44
CA ILE A 192 -17.78 -6.42 5.35
C ILE A 192 -18.00 -5.77 6.73
N LEU A 193 -16.97 -5.12 7.25
CA LEU A 193 -16.96 -4.54 8.60
C LEU A 193 -16.30 -3.15 8.58
N PRO A 194 -16.57 -2.28 9.56
CA PRO A 194 -15.81 -1.05 9.71
C PRO A 194 -14.35 -1.37 10.08
N SER A 195 -13.41 -0.58 9.56
CA SER A 195 -11.98 -0.74 9.84
C SER A 195 -11.61 -0.65 11.33
N SER A 196 -12.49 -0.07 12.16
CA SER A 196 -12.39 -0.06 13.63
C SER A 196 -12.22 -1.45 14.23
N ILE A 197 -12.78 -2.50 13.60
CA ILE A 197 -12.69 -3.89 14.08
C ILE A 197 -11.24 -4.36 14.26
N LEU A 198 -10.30 -3.78 13.52
CA LEU A 198 -8.89 -4.16 13.54
C LEU A 198 -8.10 -3.51 14.68
N ASN A 199 -8.49 -2.33 15.15
CA ASN A 199 -7.63 -1.48 15.98
C ASN A 199 -8.29 -0.83 17.21
N ASN A 200 -9.62 -0.73 17.27
CA ASN A 200 -10.29 -0.13 18.42
C ASN A 200 -10.24 -1.05 19.65
N THR A 201 -10.45 -0.48 20.84
CA THR A 201 -10.32 -1.15 22.15
C THR A 201 -11.69 -1.53 22.72
N GLY A 202 -11.77 -2.08 23.93
CA GLY A 202 -13.05 -2.52 24.51
C GLY A 202 -13.60 -3.74 23.76
N ILE A 203 -14.90 -3.77 23.47
CA ILE A 203 -15.59 -4.91 22.82
C ILE A 203 -14.89 -5.40 21.56
N TYR A 204 -14.29 -4.49 20.77
CA TYR A 204 -13.52 -4.82 19.58
C TYR A 204 -12.32 -5.74 19.88
N THR A 205 -11.69 -5.61 21.05
CA THR A 205 -10.63 -6.53 21.50
C THR A 205 -11.19 -7.94 21.66
N GLN A 206 -12.32 -8.13 22.35
CA GLN A 206 -12.93 -9.45 22.51
C GLN A 206 -13.44 -10.02 21.18
N THR A 207 -13.93 -9.16 20.29
CA THR A 207 -14.28 -9.59 18.92
C THR A 207 -13.07 -10.12 18.17
N ARG A 208 -11.89 -9.50 18.31
CA ARG A 208 -10.65 -10.03 17.73
C ARG A 208 -10.21 -11.35 18.37
N GLU A 209 -10.51 -11.58 19.64
CA GLU A 209 -10.26 -12.86 20.31
C GLU A 209 -11.10 -13.98 19.70
N ILE A 210 -12.40 -13.73 19.45
CA ILE A 210 -13.28 -14.66 18.71
C ILE A 210 -12.69 -14.95 17.32
N ILE A 211 -12.25 -13.91 16.59
CA ILE A 211 -11.65 -14.09 15.26
C ILE A 211 -10.39 -14.97 15.35
N LEU A 212 -9.46 -14.69 16.26
CA LEU A 212 -8.18 -15.40 16.37
C LEU A 212 -8.32 -16.84 16.88
N LYS A 213 -9.30 -17.11 17.75
CA LYS A 213 -9.59 -18.44 18.28
C LYS A 213 -10.28 -19.31 17.24
N TYR A 214 -11.32 -18.79 16.59
CA TYR A 214 -12.26 -19.61 15.85
C TYR A 214 -12.14 -19.50 14.32
N PHE A 215 -11.20 -18.68 13.81
CA PHE A 215 -10.99 -18.57 12.37
C PHE A 215 -9.52 -18.57 11.96
N ASP A 216 -9.26 -19.16 10.80
CA ASP A 216 -8.14 -18.77 9.95
C ASP A 216 -8.49 -17.49 9.21
N ILE A 217 -7.60 -16.51 9.23
CA ILE A 217 -7.75 -15.27 8.43
C ILE A 217 -7.02 -15.48 7.12
N LEU A 218 -7.77 -15.65 6.04
CA LEU A 218 -7.21 -15.95 4.72
C LEU A 218 -6.87 -14.67 3.94
N GLY A 219 -7.63 -13.61 4.17
CA GLY A 219 -7.35 -12.31 3.58
C GLY A 219 -8.07 -11.16 4.26
N ILE A 220 -7.51 -9.98 4.09
CA ILE A 220 -8.09 -8.70 4.51
C ILE A 220 -8.00 -7.75 3.33
N THR A 221 -9.16 -7.24 2.88
CA THR A 221 -9.21 -6.17 1.88
C THR A 221 -9.58 -4.88 2.58
N GLU A 222 -8.65 -3.93 2.63
CA GLU A 222 -8.86 -2.56 3.13
C GLU A 222 -9.42 -1.69 2.01
N LEU A 223 -10.64 -1.21 2.22
CA LEU A 223 -11.41 -0.38 1.30
C LEU A 223 -11.46 1.06 1.83
N GLY A 224 -11.09 2.02 0.99
CA GLY A 224 -11.14 3.43 1.35
C GLY A 224 -12.57 3.96 1.50
N SER A 225 -12.69 5.18 2.03
CA SER A 225 -13.99 5.85 2.22
C SER A 225 -14.72 6.15 0.90
N GLY A 226 -14.02 6.09 -0.23
CA GLY A 226 -14.61 6.23 -1.57
C GLY A 226 -15.36 4.99 -2.03
N THR A 227 -15.13 3.83 -1.41
CA THR A 227 -15.76 2.57 -1.81
C THR A 227 -17.27 2.56 -1.45
N PHE A 228 -17.61 2.94 -0.21
CA PHE A 228 -19.00 3.05 0.28
C PHE A 228 -19.36 4.50 0.62
N MET A 229 -19.45 5.36 -0.40
CA MET A 229 -19.57 6.81 -0.20
C MET A 229 -20.78 7.28 0.62
N ALA A 230 -21.85 6.49 0.71
CA ALA A 230 -23.03 6.84 1.49
C ALA A 230 -22.72 6.97 3.00
N THR A 231 -21.72 6.25 3.49
CA THR A 231 -21.34 6.26 4.91
C THR A 231 -20.02 7.01 5.18
N GLY A 232 -19.17 7.16 4.15
CA GLY A 232 -17.82 7.74 4.29
C GLY A 232 -16.90 6.96 5.23
N THR A 233 -17.32 5.76 5.65
CA THR A 233 -16.59 4.91 6.60
C THR A 233 -15.59 4.03 5.86
N ASN A 234 -14.34 4.02 6.31
CA ASN A 234 -13.36 3.05 5.83
C ASN A 234 -13.77 1.66 6.30
N THR A 235 -13.87 0.73 5.36
CA THR A 235 -14.32 -0.64 5.62
C THR A 235 -13.22 -1.64 5.33
N VAL A 236 -13.38 -2.82 5.88
CA VAL A 236 -12.55 -3.98 5.58
C VAL A 236 -13.45 -5.16 5.22
N THR A 237 -13.05 -5.94 4.22
CA THR A 237 -13.63 -7.25 3.98
C THR A 237 -12.72 -8.30 4.62
N LEU A 238 -13.26 -9.08 5.55
CA LEU A 238 -12.55 -10.22 6.13
C LEU A 238 -12.93 -11.49 5.38
N PHE A 239 -11.92 -12.21 4.89
CA PHE A 239 -12.05 -13.54 4.32
C PHE A 239 -11.57 -14.56 5.33
N LEU A 240 -12.50 -15.39 5.82
CA LEU A 240 -12.28 -16.24 6.99
C LEU A 240 -12.60 -17.70 6.66
N ARG A 241 -11.92 -18.62 7.36
CA ARG A 241 -12.31 -20.04 7.44
C ARG A 241 -12.51 -20.44 8.89
N ARG A 242 -13.63 -21.09 9.17
CA ARG A 242 -14.02 -21.55 10.50
C ARG A 242 -13.16 -22.71 10.98
N ARG A 243 -12.55 -22.58 12.16
CA ARG A 243 -11.84 -23.65 12.90
C ARG A 243 -12.81 -24.47 13.74
N ASN A 244 -12.38 -25.59 14.31
CA ASN A 244 -13.20 -26.28 15.31
C ASN A 244 -13.09 -25.56 16.68
N ASN A 245 -14.17 -25.57 17.48
CA ASN A 245 -14.17 -24.96 18.82
C ASN A 245 -13.11 -25.57 19.75
N ALA A 246 -12.86 -26.88 19.62
CA ALA A 246 -11.89 -27.59 20.44
C ALA A 246 -10.45 -27.18 20.15
N ASP A 247 -10.13 -26.66 18.95
CA ASP A 247 -8.76 -26.32 18.58
C ASP A 247 -8.19 -25.22 19.49
N ALA A 248 -8.92 -24.11 19.64
CA ALA A 248 -8.50 -23.00 20.50
C ALA A 248 -8.40 -23.44 21.98
N PHE A 249 -9.34 -24.27 22.44
CA PHE A 249 -9.32 -24.82 23.79
C PHE A 249 -8.08 -25.70 24.02
N ASN A 250 -7.77 -26.61 23.09
CA ASN A 250 -6.61 -27.48 23.18
C ASN A 250 -5.29 -26.70 23.20
N VAL A 251 -5.18 -25.63 22.40
CA VAL A 251 -4.01 -24.74 22.42
C VAL A 251 -3.90 -24.01 23.76
N GLU A 252 -5.01 -23.52 24.30
CA GLU A 252 -5.05 -22.86 25.60
C GLU A 252 -4.62 -23.79 26.73
N GLU A 253 -5.11 -25.03 26.75
CA GLU A 253 -4.70 -26.04 27.73
C GLU A 253 -3.25 -26.47 27.59
N ALA A 254 -2.73 -26.57 26.35
CA ALA A 254 -1.31 -26.85 26.13
C ALA A 254 -0.41 -25.71 26.62
N VAL A 255 -0.83 -24.45 26.41
CA VAL A 255 -0.13 -23.28 26.95
C VAL A 255 -0.19 -23.26 28.48
N LYS A 256 -1.33 -23.56 29.10
CA LYS A 256 -1.44 -23.70 30.58
C LYS A 256 -0.44 -24.73 31.11
N ARG A 257 -0.41 -25.93 30.52
CA ARG A 257 0.52 -27.00 30.93
C ARG A 257 1.99 -26.60 30.81
N PHE A 258 2.35 -25.79 29.81
CA PHE A 258 3.71 -25.26 29.70
C PHE A 258 4.08 -24.37 30.89
N PHE A 259 3.16 -23.53 31.39
CA PHE A 259 3.41 -22.70 32.57
C PHE A 259 3.54 -23.51 33.87
N GLU A 260 3.09 -24.77 33.88
CA GLU A 260 3.22 -25.68 35.03
C GLU A 260 4.52 -26.49 35.01
N ASN A 261 4.99 -26.92 33.83
CA ASN A 261 6.09 -27.89 33.70
C ASN A 261 7.29 -27.44 32.85
N PHE A 262 7.18 -26.29 32.18
CA PHE A 262 8.19 -25.70 31.29
C PHE A 262 8.66 -26.57 30.10
N ASN A 263 7.89 -27.58 29.72
CA ASN A 263 8.21 -28.44 28.58
C ASN A 263 7.69 -27.83 27.28
N ASP A 264 8.60 -27.40 26.41
CA ASP A 264 8.26 -26.84 25.09
C ASP A 264 7.96 -27.94 24.06
N VAL A 265 6.74 -28.50 24.16
CA VAL A 265 6.22 -29.54 23.27
C VAL A 265 5.64 -28.94 21.99
N THR A 266 5.36 -29.78 20.99
CA THR A 266 4.66 -29.31 19.78
C THR A 266 3.24 -28.89 20.12
N ILE A 267 2.86 -27.66 19.78
CA ILE A 267 1.51 -27.11 19.99
C ILE A 267 1.02 -26.51 18.67
N ASN A 268 -0.22 -26.79 18.28
CA ASN A 268 -0.83 -26.28 17.06
C ASN A 268 0.00 -26.55 15.78
N GLY A 269 0.66 -27.70 15.72
CA GLY A 269 1.56 -28.08 14.61
C GLY A 269 2.90 -27.32 14.57
N ILE A 270 3.21 -26.51 15.58
CA ILE A 270 4.46 -25.76 15.69
C ILE A 270 5.44 -26.55 16.56
N GLU A 271 6.62 -26.85 16.03
CA GLU A 271 7.72 -27.41 16.84
C GLU A 271 8.37 -26.30 17.68
N LYS A 272 8.55 -26.56 18.98
CA LYS A 272 9.13 -25.62 19.97
C LYS A 272 8.53 -24.19 19.91
N PRO A 273 7.21 -24.04 20.07
CA PRO A 273 6.52 -22.76 19.96
C PRO A 273 7.01 -21.73 20.98
N ILE A 274 7.45 -22.14 22.18
CA ILE A 274 7.92 -21.18 23.18
C ILE A 274 9.28 -20.62 22.80
N HIS A 275 10.21 -21.45 22.30
CA HIS A 275 11.47 -20.95 21.76
C HIS A 275 11.24 -19.92 20.64
N LYS A 276 10.27 -20.19 19.75
CA LYS A 276 9.87 -19.25 18.68
C LYS A 276 9.26 -17.97 19.24
N TYR A 277 8.42 -18.06 20.27
CA TYR A 277 7.84 -16.90 20.96
C TYR A 277 8.92 -16.03 21.59
N VAL A 278 9.83 -16.62 22.36
CA VAL A 278 10.94 -15.90 23.01
C VAL A 278 11.81 -15.22 21.96
N SER A 279 12.18 -15.92 20.89
CA SER A 279 12.96 -15.32 19.80
C SER A 279 12.24 -14.18 19.08
N HIS A 280 10.91 -14.26 18.93
CA HIS A 280 10.13 -13.28 18.18
C HIS A 280 9.76 -12.04 19.02
N VAL A 281 9.30 -12.26 20.25
CA VAL A 281 8.75 -11.24 21.14
C VAL A 281 9.82 -10.64 22.04
N TRP A 282 10.64 -11.48 22.66
CA TRP A 282 11.62 -11.10 23.68
C TRP A 282 13.03 -10.87 23.13
N GLU A 283 13.23 -10.98 21.81
CA GLU A 283 14.42 -10.62 21.01
C GLU A 283 15.72 -10.40 21.80
N GLY A 284 16.62 -11.40 21.78
CA GLY A 284 17.92 -11.34 22.49
C GLY A 284 17.92 -12.05 23.85
N LEU A 285 16.76 -12.54 24.29
CA LEU A 285 16.64 -13.50 25.39
C LEU A 285 16.71 -14.94 24.87
N THR A 286 17.30 -15.82 25.68
CA THR A 286 17.24 -17.28 25.48
C THR A 286 15.98 -17.88 26.15
N PHE A 287 15.67 -19.12 25.80
CA PHE A 287 14.59 -19.86 26.48
C PHE A 287 14.84 -19.94 27.99
N ASP A 288 16.08 -20.24 28.41
CA ASP A 288 16.43 -20.34 29.83
C ASP A 288 16.28 -18.99 30.56
N ASP A 289 16.64 -17.87 29.92
CA ASP A 289 16.38 -16.55 30.48
C ASP A 289 14.88 -16.34 30.71
N TYR A 290 14.04 -16.70 29.74
CA TYR A 290 12.60 -16.60 29.86
C TYR A 290 12.04 -17.50 30.97
N ILE A 291 12.58 -18.71 31.18
CA ILE A 291 12.21 -19.57 32.30
C ILE A 291 12.50 -18.92 33.66
N THR A 292 13.55 -18.10 33.77
CA THR A 292 13.79 -17.34 35.02
C THR A 292 12.66 -16.34 35.32
N LEU A 293 12.10 -15.71 34.29
CA LEU A 293 10.91 -14.85 34.42
C LEU A 293 9.70 -15.64 34.91
N LEU A 294 9.44 -16.81 34.30
CA LEU A 294 8.27 -17.63 34.65
C LEU A 294 8.36 -18.20 36.07
N ASN A 295 9.57 -18.49 36.55
CA ASN A 295 9.83 -18.88 37.94
C ASN A 295 9.76 -17.72 38.94
N LYS A 296 9.29 -16.53 38.53
CA LYS A 296 9.19 -15.33 39.36
C LYS A 296 10.56 -14.83 39.87
N GLN A 297 11.66 -15.23 39.22
CA GLN A 297 13.04 -14.88 39.59
C GLN A 297 13.86 -14.42 38.36
N PRO A 298 13.51 -13.28 37.74
CA PRO A 298 14.12 -12.84 36.49
C PRO A 298 15.60 -12.57 36.66
N ASN A 299 16.44 -13.13 35.79
CA ASN A 299 17.88 -12.88 35.81
C ASN A 299 18.24 -11.47 35.30
N GLU A 300 19.53 -11.11 35.34
CA GLU A 300 19.98 -9.77 34.92
C GLU A 300 19.60 -9.41 33.48
N THR A 301 19.63 -10.38 32.57
CA THR A 301 19.27 -10.18 31.15
C THR A 301 17.80 -9.79 31.04
N VAL A 302 16.91 -10.54 31.71
CA VAL A 302 15.47 -10.24 31.76
C VAL A 302 15.21 -8.89 32.41
N GLN A 303 15.85 -8.60 33.55
CA GLN A 303 15.65 -7.34 34.28
C GLN A 303 16.04 -6.10 33.43
N LYS A 304 17.05 -6.24 32.57
CA LYS A 304 17.51 -5.17 31.66
C LYS A 304 16.63 -5.05 30.41
N HIS A 305 15.81 -6.05 30.10
CA HIS A 305 14.96 -6.07 28.90
C HIS A 305 13.81 -5.06 28.99
N GLU A 306 13.50 -4.39 27.87
CA GLU A 306 12.51 -3.29 27.85
C GLU A 306 11.08 -3.75 28.16
N ILE A 307 10.70 -4.95 27.72
CA ILE A 307 9.37 -5.53 28.04
C ILE A 307 9.21 -5.69 29.55
N PHE A 308 10.21 -6.25 30.25
CA PHE A 308 10.15 -6.45 31.69
C PHE A 308 10.15 -5.12 32.47
N LYS A 309 10.93 -4.13 32.00
CA LYS A 309 10.86 -2.76 32.54
C LYS A 309 9.48 -2.15 32.38
N GLU A 310 8.82 -2.38 31.24
CA GLU A 310 7.46 -1.92 31.02
C GLU A 310 6.48 -2.60 31.98
N TYR A 311 6.60 -3.91 32.18
CA TYR A 311 5.77 -4.69 33.12
C TYR A 311 5.89 -4.12 34.53
N SER A 312 7.14 -3.94 34.98
CA SER A 312 7.46 -3.38 36.29
C SER A 312 6.91 -1.97 36.51
N ARG A 313 6.79 -1.17 35.43
CA ARG A 313 6.30 0.22 35.50
C ARG A 313 4.78 0.33 35.40
N LYS A 314 4.13 -0.47 34.57
CA LYS A 314 2.71 -0.29 34.21
C LYS A 314 1.75 -1.24 34.93
N ILE A 315 2.22 -2.42 35.36
CA ILE A 315 1.38 -3.35 36.12
C ILE A 315 1.29 -2.84 37.55
N LYS A 316 0.09 -2.41 37.94
CA LYS A 316 -0.23 -1.99 39.31
C LYS A 316 -0.71 -3.21 40.08
N ALA A 317 -0.11 -3.45 41.25
CA ALA A 317 -0.46 -4.53 42.15
C ALA A 317 -0.26 -4.06 43.60
N LYS A 318 -1.00 -4.66 44.54
CA LYS A 318 -0.91 -4.33 45.98
C LYS A 318 0.30 -4.98 46.64
N ASP A 319 0.71 -6.15 46.14
CA ASP A 319 1.86 -6.90 46.59
C ASP A 319 2.56 -7.62 45.42
N ASP A 320 3.70 -8.25 45.72
CA ASP A 320 4.48 -8.97 44.71
C ASP A 320 3.79 -10.23 44.18
N ALA A 321 2.91 -10.86 44.98
CA ALA A 321 2.19 -12.06 44.53
C ALA A 321 1.18 -11.69 43.43
N GLU A 322 0.35 -10.67 43.67
CA GLU A 322 -0.60 -10.13 42.69
C GLU A 322 0.12 -9.60 41.44
N LYS A 323 1.30 -8.98 41.61
CA LYS A 323 2.11 -8.51 40.48
C LYS A 323 2.57 -9.66 39.59
N TRP A 324 3.09 -10.73 40.19
CA TRP A 324 3.56 -11.89 39.45
C TRP A 324 2.42 -12.64 38.78
N ASP A 325 1.28 -12.80 39.44
CA ASP A 325 0.12 -13.46 38.85
C ASP A 325 -0.39 -12.67 37.63
N ALA A 326 -0.39 -11.33 37.69
CA ALA A 326 -0.70 -10.48 36.54
C ALA A 326 0.31 -10.60 35.39
N ILE A 327 1.62 -10.67 35.69
CA ILE A 327 2.67 -10.86 34.68
C ILE A 327 2.52 -12.22 33.99
N LEU A 328 2.34 -13.29 34.77
CA LEU A 328 2.21 -14.65 34.24
C LEU A 328 0.93 -14.82 33.43
N ALA A 329 -0.21 -14.27 33.88
CA ALA A 329 -1.45 -14.28 33.11
C ALA A 329 -1.30 -13.54 31.77
N LEU A 330 -0.60 -12.40 31.76
CA LEU A 330 -0.32 -11.64 30.53
C LEU A 330 0.59 -12.43 29.58
N GLU A 331 1.66 -13.05 30.08
CA GLU A 331 2.55 -13.88 29.26
C GLU A 331 1.83 -15.10 28.70
N GLN A 332 1.01 -15.76 29.51
CA GLN A 332 0.21 -16.91 29.08
C GLN A 332 -0.77 -16.51 27.97
N GLU A 333 -1.43 -15.36 28.12
CA GLU A 333 -2.31 -14.81 27.09
C GLU A 333 -1.55 -14.48 25.79
N LYS A 334 -0.40 -13.80 25.89
CA LYS A 334 0.45 -13.49 24.74
C LYS A 334 0.90 -14.73 24.01
N LEU A 335 1.32 -15.76 24.75
CA LEU A 335 1.77 -17.02 24.17
C LEU A 335 0.62 -17.76 23.47
N LEU A 336 -0.58 -17.78 24.06
CA LEU A 336 -1.78 -18.35 23.42
C LEU A 336 -2.02 -17.73 22.04
N TYR A 337 -2.12 -16.40 21.96
CA TYR A 337 -2.39 -15.74 20.70
C TYR A 337 -1.20 -15.77 19.73
N PHE A 338 0.04 -15.85 20.23
CA PHE A 338 1.20 -16.12 19.39
C PHE A 338 1.08 -17.49 18.71
N VAL A 339 0.78 -18.56 19.45
CA VAL A 339 0.65 -19.92 18.91
C VAL A 339 -0.53 -20.04 17.93
N LEU A 340 -1.63 -19.32 18.17
CA LEU A 340 -2.76 -19.27 17.24
C LEU A 340 -2.42 -18.52 15.94
N ALA A 341 -1.60 -17.47 16.01
CA ALA A 341 -1.29 -16.58 14.88
C ALA A 341 -0.05 -17.00 14.08
N TYR A 342 0.95 -17.61 14.72
CA TYR A 342 2.24 -17.96 14.13
C TYR A 342 2.17 -18.80 12.84
N PRO A 343 1.31 -19.82 12.71
CA PRO A 343 1.26 -20.63 11.51
C PRO A 343 0.46 -19.97 10.37
N GLN A 344 -0.22 -18.85 10.63
CA GLN A 344 -1.14 -18.24 9.69
C GLN A 344 -0.45 -17.23 8.76
N LYS A 345 -0.76 -17.35 7.47
CA LYS A 345 -0.48 -16.37 6.43
C LYS A 345 -1.79 -15.86 5.86
N LEU A 346 -1.80 -14.61 5.41
CA LEU A 346 -2.95 -13.98 4.78
C LEU A 346 -2.56 -13.09 3.61
N VAL A 347 -3.52 -12.86 2.73
CA VAL A 347 -3.42 -11.88 1.64
C VAL A 347 -3.98 -10.54 2.11
N LEU A 348 -3.15 -9.49 2.07
CA LEU A 348 -3.56 -8.13 2.35
C LEU A 348 -3.74 -7.37 1.03
N VAL A 349 -4.96 -6.92 0.79
CA VAL A 349 -5.32 -6.06 -0.35
C VAL A 349 -5.62 -4.66 0.17
N LYS A 350 -5.03 -3.63 -0.44
CA LYS A 350 -5.30 -2.22 -0.14
C LYS A 350 -5.70 -1.51 -1.42
N THR A 351 -6.85 -0.88 -1.43
CA THR A 351 -7.33 -0.14 -2.61
C THR A 351 -6.53 1.13 -2.88
N GLY A 352 -5.86 1.67 -1.85
CA GLY A 352 -5.22 2.99 -1.89
C GLY A 352 -6.20 4.11 -1.55
N GLU A 353 -5.82 5.35 -1.83
CA GLU A 353 -6.62 6.53 -1.48
C GLU A 353 -6.94 7.40 -2.71
N LYS A 354 -8.08 8.09 -2.68
CA LYS A 354 -8.46 9.12 -3.66
C LYS A 354 -8.43 8.57 -5.10
N MET A 355 -7.52 9.06 -5.94
CA MET A 355 -7.41 8.63 -7.33
C MET A 355 -6.78 7.24 -7.47
N GLU A 356 -5.95 6.80 -6.52
CA GLU A 356 -5.40 5.44 -6.54
C GLU A 356 -6.51 4.43 -6.25
N GLU A 357 -7.36 4.72 -5.27
CA GLU A 357 -8.56 3.94 -4.96
C GLU A 357 -9.45 3.77 -6.19
N LYS A 358 -9.87 4.87 -6.82
CA LYS A 358 -10.71 4.82 -8.04
C LYS A 358 -10.07 3.99 -9.16
N ARG A 359 -8.75 4.12 -9.38
CA ARG A 359 -8.03 3.36 -10.43
C ARG A 359 -7.97 1.87 -10.13
N PHE A 360 -7.89 1.50 -8.85
CA PHE A 360 -7.87 0.11 -8.45
C PHE A 360 -9.27 -0.51 -8.48
N LEU A 361 -10.28 0.23 -8.01
CA LEU A 361 -11.69 -0.17 -8.06
C LEU A 361 -12.24 -0.21 -9.49
N GLY A 362 -11.72 0.63 -10.39
CA GLY A 362 -12.15 0.71 -11.80
C GLY A 362 -13.31 1.67 -12.05
N TYR A 363 -13.87 2.27 -11.00
CA TYR A 363 -15.03 3.15 -11.11
C TYR A 363 -14.88 4.45 -10.32
N GLU A 364 -15.75 5.41 -10.63
CA GLU A 364 -16.01 6.59 -9.83
C GLU A 364 -17.50 6.86 -9.67
N PHE A 365 -17.88 7.55 -8.60
CA PHE A 365 -19.27 7.93 -8.39
C PHE A 365 -19.54 9.35 -8.89
N SER A 366 -20.70 9.54 -9.51
CA SER A 366 -21.20 10.85 -9.95
C SER A 366 -22.45 11.23 -9.15
N ASN A 367 -22.44 12.46 -8.61
CA ASN A 367 -23.61 13.11 -8.01
C ASN A 367 -24.29 14.08 -9.00
N ARG A 368 -23.87 14.09 -10.27
CA ARG A 368 -24.42 15.03 -11.26
C ARG A 368 -25.84 14.61 -11.59
N ARG A 369 -26.79 15.54 -11.45
CA ARG A 369 -28.19 15.31 -11.77
C ARG A 369 -28.37 14.77 -13.20
N GLY A 370 -29.08 13.65 -13.35
CA GLY A 370 -29.26 12.92 -14.62
C GLY A 370 -28.08 12.04 -15.03
N SER A 371 -27.14 11.79 -14.12
CA SER A 371 -25.96 10.95 -14.31
C SER A 371 -25.48 10.41 -12.95
N GLU A 372 -26.40 10.21 -12.02
CA GLU A 372 -26.13 9.72 -10.66
C GLU A 372 -25.66 8.25 -10.69
N GLY A 373 -24.79 7.88 -9.75
CA GLY A 373 -24.38 6.48 -9.57
C GLY A 373 -22.93 6.21 -9.97
N ILE A 374 -22.61 4.94 -10.19
CA ILE A 374 -21.27 4.43 -10.46
C ILE A 374 -20.99 4.49 -11.98
N HIS A 375 -19.84 5.03 -12.34
CA HIS A 375 -19.36 5.16 -13.72
C HIS A 375 -17.95 4.56 -13.85
N PRO A 376 -17.61 3.93 -14.99
CA PRO A 376 -16.26 3.47 -15.25
C PRO A 376 -15.28 4.64 -15.27
N ILE A 377 -14.09 4.46 -14.70
CA ILE A 377 -13.08 5.52 -14.63
C ILE A 377 -12.50 5.87 -16.02
N GLN A 378 -12.59 4.95 -16.98
CA GLN A 378 -12.17 5.16 -18.37
C GLN A 378 -13.41 5.26 -19.26
N ARG A 379 -13.50 6.34 -20.04
CA ARG A 379 -14.60 6.52 -21.00
C ARG A 379 -14.55 5.40 -22.05
N SER A 380 -15.71 4.83 -22.36
CA SER A 380 -15.91 3.73 -23.33
C SER A 380 -15.48 2.34 -22.87
N LYS A 381 -15.15 2.16 -21.58
CA LYS A 381 -14.92 0.85 -20.97
C LYS A 381 -16.00 0.51 -19.95
N THR A 382 -16.18 -0.76 -19.64
CA THR A 382 -16.99 -1.21 -18.49
C THR A 382 -16.19 -1.10 -17.19
N ILE A 383 -16.88 -1.28 -16.06
CA ILE A 383 -16.21 -1.32 -14.75
C ILE A 383 -15.29 -2.54 -14.67
N ASP A 384 -15.71 -3.69 -15.21
CA ASP A 384 -14.97 -4.95 -15.17
C ASP A 384 -13.66 -4.87 -15.96
N GLU A 385 -13.67 -4.16 -17.10
CA GLU A 385 -12.47 -3.86 -17.88
C GLU A 385 -11.52 -2.88 -17.17
N CYS A 386 -12.02 -2.07 -16.24
CA CYS A 386 -11.24 -1.07 -15.52
C CYS A 386 -10.72 -1.57 -14.18
N THR A 387 -11.44 -2.48 -13.52
CA THR A 387 -11.15 -2.89 -12.14
C THR A 387 -9.92 -3.79 -12.05
N GLN A 388 -9.18 -3.67 -10.96
CA GLN A 388 -8.12 -4.60 -10.59
C GLN A 388 -8.55 -5.51 -9.43
N LEU A 389 -9.77 -5.36 -8.92
CA LEU A 389 -10.29 -6.17 -7.81
C LEU A 389 -10.61 -7.60 -8.23
N PHE A 390 -11.40 -7.76 -9.28
CA PHE A 390 -11.92 -9.06 -9.69
C PHE A 390 -11.99 -9.19 -11.22
N ASP A 391 -12.24 -10.41 -11.65
CA ASP A 391 -12.62 -10.79 -13.00
C ASP A 391 -13.99 -11.48 -12.87
N ALA A 392 -14.96 -11.09 -13.70
CA ALA A 392 -16.30 -11.67 -13.64
C ALA A 392 -16.32 -13.10 -14.20
N ASP A 393 -15.44 -13.40 -15.16
CA ASP A 393 -15.46 -14.67 -15.91
C ASP A 393 -14.41 -15.67 -15.39
N LEU A 394 -13.34 -15.19 -14.73
CA LEU A 394 -12.18 -16.00 -14.34
C LEU A 394 -11.78 -15.85 -12.87
N PHE A 395 -11.96 -16.90 -12.06
CA PHE A 395 -11.58 -16.89 -10.65
C PHE A 395 -10.06 -16.82 -10.38
N ASP A 396 -9.21 -17.14 -11.36
CA ASP A 396 -7.77 -17.23 -11.20
C ASP A 396 -6.95 -16.33 -12.15
N ASN A 397 -7.53 -15.23 -12.62
CA ASN A 397 -6.80 -14.22 -13.38
C ASN A 397 -5.68 -13.57 -12.52
N PRO A 398 -4.38 -13.82 -12.79
CA PRO A 398 -3.28 -13.32 -11.95
C PRO A 398 -3.18 -11.79 -11.92
N GLU A 399 -3.86 -11.10 -12.86
CA GLU A 399 -3.93 -9.65 -12.93
C GLU A 399 -4.98 -9.01 -12.01
N LYS A 400 -5.74 -9.81 -11.24
CA LYS A 400 -6.80 -9.35 -10.34
C LYS A 400 -6.57 -9.77 -8.90
N ALA A 401 -7.04 -8.97 -7.95
CA ALA A 401 -6.85 -9.22 -6.52
C ALA A 401 -7.60 -10.45 -6.00
N SER A 402 -8.79 -10.73 -6.55
CA SER A 402 -9.63 -11.87 -6.21
C SER A 402 -8.89 -13.20 -6.34
N THR A 403 -8.00 -13.34 -7.32
CA THR A 403 -7.20 -14.54 -7.56
C THR A 403 -6.36 -14.92 -6.34
N TYR A 404 -5.72 -13.95 -5.70
CA TYR A 404 -4.88 -14.21 -4.53
C TYR A 404 -5.72 -14.61 -3.31
N ILE A 405 -6.90 -14.02 -3.14
CA ILE A 405 -7.87 -14.42 -2.11
C ILE A 405 -8.39 -15.84 -2.39
N TYR A 406 -8.76 -16.14 -3.63
CA TYR A 406 -9.19 -17.47 -4.07
C TYR A 406 -8.10 -18.53 -3.83
N LYS A 407 -6.85 -18.20 -4.11
CA LYS A 407 -5.69 -19.05 -3.86
C LYS A 407 -5.41 -19.25 -2.36
N ALA A 408 -5.61 -18.22 -1.54
CA ALA A 408 -5.56 -18.34 -0.09
C ALA A 408 -6.62 -19.32 0.45
N TYR A 409 -7.82 -19.35 -0.13
CA TYR A 409 -8.82 -20.40 0.18
C TYR A 409 -8.35 -21.81 -0.21
N LYS A 410 -7.40 -21.98 -1.12
CA LYS A 410 -6.78 -23.28 -1.41
C LYS A 410 -5.55 -23.58 -0.53
N GLY A 411 -5.16 -22.65 0.35
CA GLY A 411 -3.92 -22.75 1.11
C GLY A 411 -2.67 -22.41 0.29
N GLU A 412 -2.85 -21.82 -0.90
CA GLU A 412 -1.76 -21.38 -1.78
C GLU A 412 -1.41 -19.92 -1.46
N PHE A 413 -0.19 -19.68 -0.95
CA PHE A 413 0.35 -18.36 -0.62
C PHE A 413 1.71 -18.15 -1.29
N ASP A 414 2.26 -16.93 -1.20
CA ASP A 414 3.58 -16.56 -1.74
C ASP A 414 3.72 -16.75 -3.27
N LEU A 415 2.61 -16.61 -4.00
CA LEU A 415 2.61 -16.61 -5.46
C LEU A 415 3.21 -15.32 -6.03
N ASP A 416 3.78 -15.39 -7.23
CA ASP A 416 4.25 -14.19 -7.93
C ASP A 416 3.10 -13.22 -8.19
N ILE A 417 3.25 -11.99 -7.69
CA ILE A 417 2.30 -10.90 -7.92
C ILE A 417 2.82 -10.06 -9.09
N PRO A 418 2.00 -9.70 -10.11
CA PRO A 418 2.40 -8.77 -11.16
C PRO A 418 2.82 -7.41 -10.60
N GLN A 419 3.84 -6.81 -11.22
CA GLN A 419 4.42 -5.53 -10.78
C GLN A 419 3.38 -4.41 -10.60
N LYS A 420 2.33 -4.40 -11.43
CA LYS A 420 1.24 -3.41 -11.34
C LYS A 420 0.42 -3.50 -10.05
N LEU A 421 0.37 -4.67 -9.41
CA LEU A 421 -0.38 -4.94 -8.19
C LEU A 421 0.46 -4.91 -6.91
N HIS A 422 1.80 -4.80 -7.00
CA HIS A 422 2.71 -4.81 -5.83
C HIS A 422 2.39 -3.74 -4.78
N LYS A 423 1.77 -2.62 -5.18
CA LYS A 423 1.35 -1.56 -4.27
C LYS A 423 0.08 -1.90 -3.49
N ASN A 424 -0.75 -2.78 -4.06
CA ASN A 424 -2.09 -3.07 -3.58
C ASN A 424 -2.14 -4.43 -2.87
N ILE A 425 -1.36 -5.41 -3.30
CA ILE A 425 -1.44 -6.80 -2.82
C ILE A 425 -0.12 -7.20 -2.17
N SER A 426 -0.20 -7.85 -1.01
CA SER A 426 0.95 -8.41 -0.31
C SER A 426 0.55 -9.63 0.52
N TYR A 427 1.49 -10.55 0.74
CA TYR A 427 1.33 -11.60 1.75
C TYR A 427 1.88 -11.14 3.09
N GLN A 428 1.20 -11.49 4.17
CA GLN A 428 1.61 -11.17 5.54
C GLN A 428 1.52 -12.41 6.43
N ASN A 429 2.49 -12.60 7.33
CA ASN A 429 2.30 -13.53 8.44
C ASN A 429 1.46 -12.84 9.50
N LEU A 430 0.42 -13.50 10.01
CA LEU A 430 -0.50 -12.89 10.96
C LEU A 430 0.20 -12.49 12.27
N VAL A 431 1.19 -13.27 12.70
CA VAL A 431 1.97 -12.98 13.91
C VAL A 431 2.72 -11.65 13.82
N ASP A 432 3.20 -11.26 12.63
CA ASP A 432 3.90 -9.99 12.38
C ASP A 432 2.95 -8.78 12.40
N MET A 433 1.63 -9.02 12.35
CA MET A 433 0.59 -7.98 12.42
C MET A 433 0.13 -7.69 13.85
N LEU A 434 0.51 -8.52 14.82
CA LEU A 434 0.17 -8.38 16.24
C LEU A 434 1.32 -7.73 17.01
N ASN A 435 0.99 -7.02 18.09
CA ASN A 435 1.96 -6.27 18.88
C ASN A 435 2.09 -6.85 20.30
N PHE A 436 3.14 -7.67 20.52
CA PHE A 436 3.36 -8.42 21.76
C PHE A 436 4.24 -7.71 22.79
N ASP A 437 4.87 -6.58 22.45
CA ASP A 437 5.87 -5.90 23.28
C ASP A 437 5.28 -5.01 24.39
N ARG A 438 3.96 -4.76 24.40
CA ARG A 438 3.29 -3.85 25.34
C ARG A 438 2.56 -4.57 26.47
N VAL A 439 2.37 -3.89 27.60
CA VAL A 439 1.54 -4.39 28.72
C VAL A 439 0.06 -4.49 28.33
N THR A 440 -0.44 -3.51 27.59
CA THR A 440 -1.80 -3.57 27.04
C THR A 440 -1.79 -4.41 25.77
N PHE A 441 -2.28 -5.65 25.86
CA PHE A 441 -2.35 -6.57 24.72
C PHE A 441 -3.76 -6.61 24.13
N GLU A 442 -4.06 -5.64 23.27
CA GLU A 442 -5.38 -5.46 22.64
C GLU A 442 -5.57 -6.28 21.36
N LYS A 443 -4.57 -7.09 20.99
CA LYS A 443 -4.56 -7.89 19.76
C LYS A 443 -4.85 -7.06 18.49
N ASN A 444 -4.46 -5.77 18.50
CA ASN A 444 -4.64 -4.87 17.37
C ASN A 444 -3.89 -5.41 16.16
N LYS A 445 -4.53 -5.41 14.99
CA LYS A 445 -3.95 -5.87 13.73
C LYS A 445 -3.45 -4.67 12.96
N SER A 446 -2.14 -4.43 13.03
CA SER A 446 -1.51 -3.39 12.23
C SER A 446 -1.46 -3.83 10.76
N LEU A 447 -2.25 -3.18 9.91
CA LEU A 447 -2.18 -3.36 8.45
C LEU A 447 -0.88 -2.82 7.84
N ILE A 448 -0.07 -2.13 8.64
CA ILE A 448 1.31 -1.78 8.32
C ILE A 448 2.16 -2.73 9.14
N VAL A 449 2.73 -3.74 8.49
CA VAL A 449 3.75 -4.56 9.15
C VAL A 449 4.89 -3.62 9.49
N LYS A 450 5.19 -3.50 10.80
CA LYS A 450 6.43 -2.89 11.25
C LYS A 450 7.54 -3.81 10.75
N LYS A 451 7.96 -3.67 9.49
CA LYS A 451 9.18 -4.30 9.00
C LYS A 451 10.29 -3.76 9.90
N LYS A 452 10.69 -4.54 10.90
CA LYS A 452 11.88 -4.21 11.70
C LYS A 452 13.02 -4.09 10.68
N VAL A 453 13.62 -2.89 10.57
CA VAL A 453 14.77 -2.70 9.70
C VAL A 453 15.88 -3.59 10.24
N LYS A 454 16.08 -4.76 9.61
CA LYS A 454 17.17 -5.66 9.97
C LYS A 454 18.32 -5.40 9.01
N ILE A 455 19.35 -4.76 9.53
CA ILE A 455 20.61 -4.55 8.83
C ILE A 455 21.47 -5.76 9.18
N GLU A 456 21.75 -6.61 8.20
CA GLU A 456 22.76 -7.66 8.36
C GLU A 456 24.09 -6.98 8.66
N SER A 457 24.64 -7.27 9.84
CA SER A 457 25.87 -6.67 10.33
C SER A 457 26.48 -7.59 11.37
N ARG A 458 27.80 -7.74 11.36
CA ARG A 458 28.57 -8.40 12.45
C ARG A 458 28.62 -7.56 13.72
N TRP A 459 28.22 -6.30 13.64
CA TRP A 459 28.14 -5.35 14.76
C TRP A 459 26.72 -5.24 15.30
N ASP A 460 26.60 -5.14 16.62
CA ASP A 460 25.32 -5.00 17.32
C ASP A 460 24.52 -3.78 16.85
N GLY A 461 23.21 -3.97 16.68
CA GLY A 461 22.26 -2.89 16.45
C GLY A 461 22.01 -2.08 17.72
N LYS A 462 22.21 -0.76 17.66
CA LYS A 462 21.85 0.19 18.72
C LYS A 462 20.66 1.03 18.28
N HIS A 463 19.74 1.31 19.21
CA HIS A 463 18.64 2.24 18.96
C HIS A 463 19.16 3.64 18.70
N LEU A 464 18.70 4.30 17.63
CA LEU A 464 19.16 5.63 17.26
C LEU A 464 18.96 6.65 18.38
N GLY A 465 17.85 6.62 19.11
CA GLY A 465 17.59 7.52 20.24
C GLY A 465 18.53 7.32 21.44
N LYS A 466 19.26 6.19 21.51
CA LYS A 466 20.30 5.97 22.53
C LYS A 466 21.63 6.61 22.17
N ILE A 467 21.89 6.84 20.88
CA ILE A 467 23.17 7.34 20.38
C ILE A 467 23.09 8.73 19.74
N ALA A 468 21.90 9.29 19.60
CA ALA A 468 21.64 10.64 19.14
C ALA A 468 20.44 11.24 19.87
N ASP A 469 20.43 12.57 19.97
CA ASP A 469 19.25 13.35 20.36
C ASP A 469 18.42 13.67 19.13
N ILE A 470 17.13 13.33 19.20
CA ILE A 470 16.17 13.50 18.12
C ILE A 470 15.27 14.69 18.47
N ILE A 471 15.56 15.83 17.87
CA ILE A 471 14.93 17.12 18.18
C ILE A 471 13.89 17.43 17.11
N ARG A 472 12.66 17.75 17.50
CA ARG A 472 11.62 18.20 16.56
C ARG A 472 11.77 19.69 16.28
N GLY A 473 11.47 20.09 15.04
CA GLY A 473 11.50 21.50 14.63
C GLY A 473 10.48 22.40 15.34
N VAL A 474 10.49 23.68 14.98
CA VAL A 474 9.59 24.71 15.52
C VAL A 474 8.19 24.58 14.93
N THR A 475 7.19 24.62 15.79
CA THR A 475 5.78 24.78 15.38
C THR A 475 5.42 26.25 15.50
N TYR A 476 4.78 26.79 14.47
CA TYR A 476 4.35 28.18 14.41
C TYR A 476 2.99 28.25 13.71
N SER A 477 2.22 29.29 14.03
CA SER A 477 0.93 29.57 13.42
C SER A 477 1.11 30.39 12.13
N LYS A 478 0.03 30.51 11.35
CA LYS A 478 0.05 31.36 10.15
C LYS A 478 0.18 32.86 10.48
N ALA A 479 -0.15 33.27 11.71
CA ALA A 479 0.00 34.65 12.18
C ALA A 479 1.45 34.99 12.57
N ASP A 480 2.26 33.98 12.88
CA ASP A 480 3.68 34.14 13.19
C ASP A 480 4.53 34.33 11.93
N GLN A 481 3.99 33.99 10.75
CA GLN A 481 4.69 34.03 9.48
C GLN A 481 4.52 35.41 8.81
N VAL A 482 5.63 35.97 8.37
CA VAL A 482 5.69 37.24 7.61
C VAL A 482 6.25 37.01 6.21
N ASN A 483 5.94 37.94 5.31
CA ASN A 483 6.49 37.94 3.96
C ASN A 483 7.84 38.67 3.88
N GLU A 484 8.13 39.54 4.84
CA GLU A 484 9.38 40.29 4.91
C GLU A 484 10.49 39.44 5.54
N LYS A 485 11.71 39.65 5.09
CA LYS A 485 12.87 38.90 5.58
C LYS A 485 13.21 39.31 7.00
N THR A 486 13.25 38.34 7.91
CA THR A 486 13.64 38.53 9.32
C THR A 486 14.84 37.67 9.67
N LYS A 487 15.39 37.86 10.89
CA LYS A 487 16.45 37.00 11.45
C LYS A 487 15.97 35.57 11.78
N ASN A 488 14.66 35.36 11.91
CA ASN A 488 14.06 34.10 12.32
C ASN A 488 13.64 33.31 11.07
N VAL A 489 14.60 32.58 10.49
CA VAL A 489 14.39 31.86 9.23
C VAL A 489 14.19 30.36 9.47
N VAL A 490 13.07 29.83 9.01
CA VAL A 490 12.70 28.41 9.09
C VAL A 490 12.90 27.73 7.74
N LEU A 491 13.53 26.56 7.76
CA LEU A 491 13.71 25.69 6.61
C LEU A 491 12.78 24.48 6.67
N THR A 492 12.37 24.02 5.49
CA THR A 492 11.44 22.90 5.31
C THR A 492 12.08 21.78 4.49
N ALA A 493 11.32 20.72 4.20
CA ALA A 493 11.79 19.61 3.36
C ALA A 493 12.13 20.03 1.92
N ASP A 494 11.71 21.22 1.49
CA ASP A 494 12.04 21.81 0.18
C ASP A 494 13.54 22.11 0.06
N ASN A 495 14.22 22.29 1.21
CA ASN A 495 15.66 22.58 1.28
C ASN A 495 16.54 21.33 1.31
N ILE A 496 15.95 20.14 1.15
CA ILE A 496 16.66 18.86 1.11
C ILE A 496 16.40 18.19 -0.24
N THR A 497 17.47 17.98 -1.01
CA THR A 497 17.35 17.27 -2.30
C THR A 497 17.03 15.79 -2.09
N LEU A 498 16.66 15.07 -3.15
CA LEU A 498 16.48 13.61 -3.04
C LEU A 498 17.79 12.86 -2.80
N ARG A 499 18.93 13.46 -3.16
CA ARG A 499 20.28 12.94 -2.93
C ARG A 499 20.79 13.21 -1.52
N GLY A 500 20.15 14.15 -0.82
CA GLY A 500 20.50 14.52 0.55
C GLY A 500 21.41 15.75 0.66
N ASP A 501 21.44 16.58 -0.39
CA ASP A 501 22.15 17.86 -0.33
C ASP A 501 21.30 18.90 0.41
N PHE A 502 22.01 19.85 1.01
CA PHE A 502 21.43 20.97 1.73
C PHE A 502 21.41 22.22 0.85
N ASP A 503 20.29 22.47 0.17
CA ASP A 503 20.14 23.57 -0.77
C ASP A 503 19.08 24.56 -0.28
N ILE A 504 19.46 25.83 -0.13
CA ILE A 504 18.53 26.87 0.32
C ILE A 504 17.69 27.37 -0.85
N THR A 505 16.63 26.63 -1.16
CA THR A 505 15.68 26.92 -2.26
C THR A 505 14.45 27.71 -1.79
N LYS A 506 14.13 27.63 -0.50
CA LYS A 506 12.94 28.26 0.10
C LYS A 506 13.22 28.67 1.54
N GLU A 507 12.82 29.88 1.89
CA GLU A 507 12.94 30.42 3.24
C GLU A 507 11.54 30.80 3.74
N VAL A 508 11.24 30.46 4.99
CA VAL A 508 10.03 30.91 5.69
C VAL A 508 10.44 31.86 6.81
N TYR A 509 9.89 33.06 6.82
CA TYR A 509 10.24 34.10 7.78
C TYR A 509 9.19 34.18 8.90
N LEU A 510 9.65 34.21 10.14
CA LEU A 510 8.79 34.43 11.32
C LEU A 510 8.99 35.84 11.89
N ASN A 511 8.01 36.34 12.64
CA ASN A 511 8.12 37.63 13.34
C ASN A 511 9.40 37.71 14.19
N GLU A 512 9.96 38.91 14.36
CA GLU A 512 11.24 39.10 15.08
C GLU A 512 11.16 38.79 16.59
N ASP A 513 9.97 38.93 17.16
CA ASP A 513 9.62 38.64 18.55
C ASP A 513 9.26 37.16 18.78
N PHE A 514 9.22 36.34 17.71
CA PHE A 514 9.00 34.90 17.83
C PHE A 514 10.06 34.28 18.75
N ASN A 515 9.61 33.55 19.78
CA ASN A 515 10.50 32.90 20.72
C ASN A 515 11.23 31.74 20.02
N VAL A 516 12.54 31.90 19.80
CA VAL A 516 13.38 30.91 19.11
C VAL A 516 14.07 29.98 20.10
N PRO A 517 13.72 28.69 20.14
CA PRO A 517 14.43 27.72 20.97
C PRO A 517 15.81 27.40 20.37
N GLU A 518 16.88 27.59 21.15
CA GLU A 518 18.27 27.47 20.70
C GLU A 518 18.65 26.03 20.29
N ASP A 519 17.97 25.02 20.84
CA ASP A 519 18.16 23.62 20.53
C ASP A 519 17.68 23.24 19.12
N LYS A 520 16.77 24.05 18.56
CA LYS A 520 16.13 23.85 17.24
C LYS A 520 16.83 24.55 16.07
N LYS A 521 17.92 25.27 16.34
CA LYS A 521 18.81 25.79 15.31
C LYS A 521 19.67 24.67 14.75
N LEU A 522 19.86 24.69 13.43
CA LEU A 522 20.74 23.77 12.72
C LEU A 522 22.20 24.16 12.96
N LYS A 523 22.94 23.26 13.60
CA LYS A 523 24.35 23.40 13.98
C LYS A 523 25.23 22.49 13.14
N LYS A 524 26.53 22.79 13.14
CA LYS A 524 27.52 21.92 12.52
C LYS A 524 27.39 20.48 13.05
N ASN A 525 27.49 19.52 12.13
CA ASN A 525 27.34 18.08 12.35
C ASN A 525 25.91 17.60 12.64
N ASP A 526 24.91 18.48 12.60
CA ASP A 526 23.53 18.05 12.66
C ASP A 526 23.13 17.31 11.37
N ILE A 527 22.23 16.33 11.51
CA ILE A 527 21.56 15.70 10.38
C ILE A 527 20.14 16.24 10.35
N PHE A 528 19.84 17.07 9.36
CA PHE A 528 18.53 17.66 9.15
C PHE A 528 17.63 16.66 8.42
N ILE A 529 16.46 16.32 8.97
CA ILE A 529 15.61 15.23 8.48
C ILE A 529 14.15 15.65 8.28
N CYS A 530 13.52 15.16 7.21
CA CYS A 530 12.08 15.27 7.02
C CYS A 530 11.34 14.17 7.80
N PHE A 531 10.73 14.52 8.94
CA PHE A 531 9.91 13.58 9.72
C PHE A 531 8.53 13.36 9.15
N SER A 532 7.96 14.37 8.49
CA SER A 532 6.59 14.35 8.04
C SER A 532 6.45 14.90 6.63
N SER A 533 5.78 14.15 5.76
CA SER A 533 5.47 14.62 4.41
C SER A 533 4.18 14.01 3.85
N GLY A 534 3.46 14.81 3.06
CA GLY A 534 2.34 14.34 2.24
C GLY A 534 2.78 13.48 1.06
N SER A 535 4.06 13.48 0.70
CA SER A 535 4.63 12.55 -0.29
C SER A 535 5.55 11.55 0.39
N LYS A 536 5.29 10.25 0.19
CA LYS A 536 6.14 9.16 0.70
C LYS A 536 7.58 9.29 0.22
N GLU A 537 7.82 9.83 -0.97
CA GLU A 537 9.17 9.97 -1.54
C GLU A 537 10.04 10.93 -0.73
N HIS A 538 9.45 11.99 -0.16
CA HIS A 538 10.15 13.02 0.61
C HIS A 538 10.34 12.65 2.09
N LEU A 539 9.58 11.66 2.58
CA LEU A 539 9.72 11.18 3.94
C LEU A 539 11.12 10.60 4.18
N GLY A 540 11.73 10.93 5.32
CA GLY A 540 13.05 10.43 5.70
C GLY A 540 14.21 10.96 4.84
N LYS A 541 13.98 11.98 4.00
CA LYS A 541 15.08 12.75 3.40
C LYS A 541 15.95 13.34 4.49
N VAL A 542 17.26 13.24 4.32
CA VAL A 542 18.25 13.79 5.25
C VAL A 542 19.23 14.70 4.52
N ALA A 543 19.71 15.73 5.19
CA ALA A 543 20.83 16.56 4.77
C ALA A 543 21.84 16.67 5.91
N PHE A 544 23.12 16.74 5.58
CA PHE A 544 24.18 16.96 6.56
C PHE A 544 24.52 18.45 6.66
N ILE A 545 24.63 18.96 7.89
CA ILE A 545 24.92 20.37 8.14
C ILE A 545 26.42 20.54 8.39
N GLU A 546 27.14 21.08 7.40
CA GLU A 546 28.60 21.24 7.45
C GLU A 546 29.08 22.39 8.34
N ASN A 547 28.26 23.42 8.52
CA ASN A 547 28.61 24.65 9.26
C ASN A 547 27.46 25.08 10.19
N ASP A 548 27.80 25.79 11.27
CA ASP A 548 26.79 26.39 12.14
C ASP A 548 25.93 27.40 11.36
N THR A 549 24.63 27.38 11.61
CA THR A 549 23.68 28.27 10.94
C THR A 549 22.73 28.92 11.93
N ASN A 550 22.04 29.97 11.48
CA ASN A 550 20.93 30.57 12.23
C ASN A 550 19.56 30.01 11.83
N TYR A 551 19.52 28.98 10.98
CA TYR A 551 18.29 28.41 10.45
C TYR A 551 17.61 27.49 11.45
N LEU A 552 16.28 27.57 11.50
CA LEU A 552 15.44 26.72 12.33
C LEU A 552 14.86 25.57 11.51
N ALA A 553 14.80 24.38 12.10
CA ALA A 553 14.05 23.27 11.52
C ALA A 553 12.54 23.53 11.64
N GLY A 554 11.76 23.46 10.56
CA GLY A 554 10.30 23.59 10.61
C GLY A 554 9.59 22.42 11.31
N GLY A 555 8.31 22.57 11.66
CA GLY A 555 7.59 21.61 12.52
C GLY A 555 7.41 20.19 11.96
N PHE A 556 7.53 20.01 10.64
CA PHE A 556 7.57 18.70 9.97
C PHE A 556 8.99 18.14 9.78
N MET A 557 9.98 18.90 10.23
CA MET A 557 11.39 18.55 10.18
C MET A 557 11.89 18.14 11.56
N GLY A 558 13.05 17.51 11.55
CA GLY A 558 13.78 17.12 12.74
C GLY A 558 15.27 17.35 12.59
N ILE A 559 15.95 17.27 13.71
CA ILE A 559 17.40 17.36 13.83
C ILE A 559 17.85 16.11 14.58
N ILE A 560 18.82 15.40 14.02
CA ILE A 560 19.50 14.29 14.70
C ILE A 560 20.90 14.79 15.06
N ARG A 561 21.16 14.89 16.36
CA ARG A 561 22.44 15.36 16.90
C ARG A 561 23.10 14.21 17.64
N THR A 562 24.22 13.72 17.14
CA THR A 562 24.87 12.51 17.70
C THR A 562 25.51 12.76 19.06
N LYS A 563 25.55 11.72 19.88
CA LYS A 563 26.23 11.69 21.19
C LYS A 563 27.69 11.27 21.03
N ASN A 564 28.46 11.37 22.10
CA ASN A 564 29.87 10.96 22.14
C ASN A 564 30.07 9.53 21.59
N HIS A 565 31.19 9.30 20.91
CA HIS A 565 31.57 8.03 20.25
C HIS A 565 30.72 7.60 19.05
N THR A 566 29.94 8.52 18.48
CA THR A 566 29.19 8.30 17.23
C THR A 566 29.62 9.34 16.21
N GLU A 567 30.13 8.90 15.06
CA GLU A 567 30.52 9.76 13.94
C GLU A 567 29.25 10.28 13.23
N PRO A 568 28.97 11.61 13.26
CA PRO A 568 27.77 12.18 12.63
C PRO A 568 27.61 11.81 11.15
N LYS A 569 28.69 11.89 10.37
CA LYS A 569 28.64 11.60 8.94
C LYS A 569 28.31 10.13 8.67
N TYR A 570 28.73 9.21 9.53
CA TYR A 570 28.38 7.80 9.40
C TYR A 570 26.87 7.58 9.51
N ILE A 571 26.22 8.24 10.48
CA ILE A 571 24.76 8.17 10.65
C ILE A 571 24.05 8.79 9.44
N TYR A 572 24.52 9.93 8.95
CA TYR A 572 24.01 10.52 7.71
C TYR A 572 24.10 9.54 6.53
N GLN A 573 25.27 8.93 6.30
CA GLN A 573 25.47 7.99 5.19
C GLN A 573 24.55 6.76 5.30
N LEU A 574 24.36 6.22 6.51
CA LEU A 574 23.38 5.15 6.73
C LEU A 574 21.97 5.60 6.38
N LEU A 575 21.50 6.72 6.94
CA LEU A 575 20.15 7.24 6.73
C LEU A 575 19.90 7.65 5.27
N ASN A 576 20.94 8.05 4.55
CA ASN A 576 20.89 8.43 3.14
C ASN A 576 21.19 7.28 2.15
N SER A 577 21.31 6.05 2.66
CA SER A 577 21.54 4.84 1.84
C SER A 577 20.23 4.10 1.52
N SER A 578 20.32 2.80 1.17
CA SER A 578 19.16 1.92 1.02
C SER A 578 18.29 1.83 2.27
N LEU A 579 18.80 2.20 3.46
CA LEU A 579 18.01 2.26 4.69
C LEU A 579 16.90 3.30 4.62
N ARG A 580 17.04 4.36 3.81
CA ARG A 580 15.99 5.35 3.63
C ARG A 580 14.69 4.71 3.16
N GLN A 581 14.75 3.70 2.29
CA GLN A 581 13.56 2.97 1.86
C GLN A 581 12.86 2.31 3.05
N SER A 582 13.61 1.58 3.88
CA SER A 582 13.04 0.93 5.06
C SER A 582 12.48 1.93 6.08
N ILE A 583 13.10 3.10 6.22
CA ILE A 583 12.57 4.20 7.06
C ILE A 583 11.27 4.76 6.47
N ARG A 584 11.21 4.95 5.15
CA ARG A 584 9.97 5.36 4.46
C ARG A 584 8.85 4.35 4.66
N ASP A 585 9.16 3.07 4.60
CA ASP A 585 8.18 1.97 4.72
C ASP A 585 7.58 1.89 6.14
N ILE A 586 8.30 2.38 7.15
CA ILE A 586 7.84 2.45 8.55
C ILE A 586 6.97 3.68 8.82
N GLY A 587 7.07 4.73 7.99
CA GLY A 587 6.26 5.94 8.12
C GLY A 587 4.76 5.67 7.95
N SER A 588 3.96 5.99 8.97
CA SER A 588 2.50 5.79 8.97
C SER A 588 1.71 7.11 8.93
N GLY A 589 0.54 7.10 8.29
CA GLY A 589 -0.47 8.18 8.34
C GLY A 589 -1.36 8.25 7.09
N SER A 590 -2.64 8.60 7.24
CA SER A 590 -3.67 8.64 6.18
C SER A 590 -3.70 9.92 5.33
N ASN A 591 -2.85 10.91 5.64
CA ASN A 591 -2.73 12.15 4.86
C ASN A 591 -1.31 12.74 4.91
N ILE A 592 -0.59 12.53 6.03
CA ILE A 592 0.81 12.90 6.22
C ILE A 592 1.50 11.71 6.88
N ASN A 593 2.51 11.15 6.23
CA ASN A 593 3.31 10.06 6.80
C ASN A 593 4.23 10.67 7.87
N ASN A 594 4.36 10.06 9.06
CA ASN A 594 5.12 10.64 10.17
C ASN A 594 6.13 9.64 10.78
N LEU A 595 7.38 10.09 10.98
CA LEU A 595 8.48 9.32 11.57
C LEU A 595 8.82 9.70 13.02
N SER A 596 8.28 10.82 13.52
CA SER A 596 8.78 11.53 14.70
C SER A 596 8.57 10.84 16.07
N GLY A 597 8.17 9.57 16.08
CA GLY A 597 8.21 8.67 17.24
C GLY A 597 8.95 7.36 16.96
N LEU A 598 8.85 6.86 15.72
CA LEU A 598 9.43 5.60 15.28
C LEU A 598 10.94 5.68 15.07
N ILE A 599 11.46 6.87 14.75
CA ILE A 599 12.87 7.03 14.41
C ILE A 599 13.82 6.71 15.57
N ASN A 600 13.37 6.92 16.82
CA ASN A 600 14.16 6.58 18.01
C ASN A 600 14.44 5.08 18.12
N ASP A 601 13.48 4.27 17.68
CA ASP A 601 13.48 2.82 17.86
C ASP A 601 14.21 2.08 16.73
N ILE A 602 14.62 2.78 15.68
CA ILE A 602 15.39 2.19 14.59
C ILE A 602 16.73 1.69 15.14
N LYS A 603 16.98 0.39 14.96
CA LYS A 603 18.28 -0.23 15.27
C LYS A 603 19.23 -0.01 14.11
N ILE A 604 20.39 0.61 14.39
CA ILE A 604 21.47 0.81 13.42
C ILE A 604 22.75 0.14 13.92
N PRO A 605 23.53 -0.50 13.04
CA PRO A 605 24.80 -1.09 13.43
C PRO A 605 25.77 0.01 13.86
N LEU A 606 26.41 -0.18 15.00
CA LEU A 606 27.37 0.78 15.54
C LEU A 606 28.74 0.12 15.69
N PRO A 607 29.56 0.09 14.63
CA PRO A 607 30.93 -0.39 14.75
C PRO A 607 31.79 0.57 15.57
N PRO A 608 33.02 0.19 15.97
CA PRO A 608 33.97 1.08 16.62
C PRO A 608 34.21 2.38 15.82
N LEU A 609 34.52 3.47 16.53
CA LEU A 609 34.61 4.81 15.94
C LEU A 609 35.62 4.90 14.77
N ASP A 610 36.74 4.18 14.84
CA ASP A 610 37.73 4.14 13.76
C ASP A 610 37.17 3.49 12.49
N ILE A 611 36.30 2.49 12.63
CA ILE A 611 35.60 1.85 11.51
C ILE A 611 34.53 2.78 10.94
N GLN A 612 33.77 3.48 11.80
CA GLN A 612 32.82 4.50 11.34
C GLN A 612 33.52 5.56 10.48
N GLN A 613 34.68 6.04 10.93
CA GLN A 613 35.51 7.01 10.19
C GLN A 613 36.07 6.45 8.88
N LYS A 614 36.51 5.19 8.86
CA LYS A 614 36.94 4.51 7.61
C LYS A 614 35.82 4.44 6.59
N ILE A 615 34.60 4.06 7.01
CA ILE A 615 33.42 4.03 6.14
C ILE A 615 33.16 5.41 5.53
N VAL A 616 33.16 6.45 6.37
CA VAL A 616 32.95 7.84 5.91
C VAL A 616 34.01 8.24 4.89
N SER A 617 35.30 7.99 5.18
CA SER A 617 36.39 8.36 4.28
C SER A 617 36.32 7.67 2.91
N GLU A 618 35.96 6.38 2.85
CA GLU A 618 35.78 5.67 1.58
C GLU A 618 34.59 6.21 0.78
N ILE A 619 33.51 6.61 1.46
CA ILE A 619 32.33 7.20 0.80
C ILE A 619 32.62 8.63 0.31
N GLU A 620 33.34 9.44 1.08
CA GLU A 620 33.71 10.81 0.68
C GLU A 620 34.55 10.83 -0.60
N ILE A 621 35.40 9.82 -0.82
CA ILE A 621 36.13 9.65 -2.09
C ILE A 621 35.16 9.47 -3.27
N LEU A 622 34.10 8.68 -3.09
CA LEU A 622 33.07 8.46 -4.11
C LEU A 622 32.23 9.72 -4.34
N GLU A 623 31.92 10.48 -3.28
CA GLU A 623 31.19 11.75 -3.37
C GLU A 623 31.99 12.80 -4.15
N LYS A 624 33.29 12.92 -3.87
CA LYS A 624 34.18 13.80 -4.63
C LYS A 624 34.29 13.37 -6.10
N LYS A 625 34.24 12.07 -6.38
CA LYS A 625 34.18 11.54 -7.75
C LYS A 625 32.89 11.97 -8.46
N GLU A 626 31.76 11.89 -7.77
CA GLU A 626 30.46 12.35 -8.27
C GLU A 626 30.48 13.85 -8.59
N GLU A 627 30.99 14.67 -7.66
CA GLU A 627 31.09 16.13 -7.80
C GLU A 627 31.93 16.51 -9.03
N ASN A 628 33.16 15.97 -9.13
CA ASN A 628 34.03 16.20 -10.28
C ASN A 628 33.38 15.79 -11.61
N ALA A 629 32.64 14.69 -11.65
CA ALA A 629 31.94 14.25 -12.85
C ALA A 629 30.83 15.24 -13.25
N ARG A 630 30.11 15.80 -12.27
CA ARG A 630 29.07 16.82 -12.51
C ARG A 630 29.63 18.14 -13.02
N GLU A 631 30.71 18.63 -12.43
CA GLU A 631 31.40 19.85 -12.90
C GLU A 631 31.90 19.68 -14.34
N LYS A 632 32.41 18.48 -14.69
CA LYS A 632 32.80 18.16 -16.07
C LYS A 632 31.60 18.14 -17.02
N ILE A 633 30.47 17.56 -16.63
CA ILE A 633 29.23 17.59 -17.43
C ILE A 633 28.78 19.03 -17.66
N GLU A 634 28.80 19.88 -16.63
CA GLU A 634 28.47 21.30 -16.77
C GLU A 634 29.42 22.03 -17.74
N THR A 635 30.73 21.78 -17.61
CA THR A 635 31.75 22.28 -18.53
C THR A 635 31.49 21.82 -19.97
N CYS A 636 31.11 20.56 -20.17
CA CYS A 636 30.78 20.00 -21.48
C CYS A 636 29.53 20.65 -22.08
N ASN A 637 28.48 20.84 -21.29
CA ASN A 637 27.26 21.54 -21.73
C ASN A 637 27.57 22.99 -22.14
N ASN A 638 28.42 23.69 -21.38
CA ASN A 638 28.88 25.04 -21.73
C ASN A 638 29.71 25.04 -23.03
N LYS A 639 30.55 24.03 -23.27
CA LYS A 639 31.27 23.87 -24.55
C LYS A 639 30.29 23.69 -25.72
N ILE A 640 29.28 22.83 -25.58
CA ILE A 640 28.24 22.63 -26.62
C ILE A 640 27.55 23.95 -26.94
N LYS A 641 27.14 24.70 -25.91
CA LYS A 641 26.53 26.02 -26.07
C LYS A 641 27.44 26.97 -26.85
N ASN A 642 28.72 27.04 -26.49
CA ASN A 642 29.68 27.92 -27.16
C ASN A 642 29.95 27.53 -28.62
N ILE A 643 29.98 26.24 -28.94
CA ILE A 643 30.11 25.74 -30.33
C ILE A 643 28.93 26.25 -31.16
N LEU A 644 27.71 26.16 -30.64
CA LEU A 644 26.49 26.60 -31.31
C LEU A 644 26.37 28.13 -31.43
N VAL A 645 26.98 28.88 -30.51
CA VAL A 645 26.95 30.36 -30.45
C VAL A 645 27.93 31.04 -31.43
N SER A 646 28.75 30.29 -32.19
CA SER A 646 29.80 30.89 -33.04
C SER A 646 29.68 30.59 -34.56
N LYS A 647 29.99 31.63 -35.37
CA LYS A 647 30.41 31.62 -36.80
C LYS A 647 29.39 31.55 -37.95
N SER A 648 28.21 32.18 -37.85
CA SER A 648 27.49 32.58 -39.09
C SER A 648 26.93 34.01 -38.99
N SER A 649 27.22 34.84 -40.00
CA SER A 649 26.61 36.16 -40.18
C SER A 649 25.19 36.08 -40.73
N GLU A 650 24.76 34.92 -41.24
CA GLU A 650 23.45 34.72 -41.83
C GLU A 650 22.56 33.85 -40.95
N HIS A 651 21.41 34.41 -40.56
CA HIS A 651 20.36 33.72 -39.82
C HIS A 651 19.17 33.47 -40.74
N LYS A 652 18.60 32.26 -40.68
CA LYS A 652 17.40 31.89 -41.43
C LYS A 652 16.29 31.46 -40.49
N LYS A 653 15.05 31.74 -40.89
CA LYS A 653 13.88 31.23 -40.18
C LYS A 653 13.70 29.74 -40.44
N LEU A 654 13.27 28.97 -39.42
CA LEU A 654 12.99 27.54 -39.55
C LEU A 654 12.05 27.22 -40.73
N ARG A 655 11.02 28.03 -41.01
CA ARG A 655 10.10 27.82 -42.15
C ARG A 655 10.78 27.70 -43.52
N SER A 656 11.98 28.27 -43.67
CA SER A 656 12.73 28.20 -44.94
C SER A 656 13.34 26.82 -45.18
N ILE A 657 13.62 26.05 -44.12
CA ILE A 657 14.36 24.78 -44.19
C ILE A 657 13.60 23.60 -43.57
N CYS A 658 12.54 23.84 -42.79
CA CYS A 658 11.73 22.82 -42.15
C CYS A 658 10.23 23.00 -42.43
N ASN A 659 9.48 21.91 -42.27
CA ASN A 659 8.02 21.90 -42.20
C ASN A 659 7.56 20.90 -41.13
N PHE A 660 6.31 21.00 -40.71
CA PHE A 660 5.72 19.93 -39.91
C PHE A 660 5.27 18.77 -40.82
N SER A 661 5.39 17.54 -40.32
CA SER A 661 4.87 16.36 -41.01
C SER A 661 3.35 16.43 -41.16
N ASN A 662 2.89 16.15 -42.37
CA ASN A 662 1.48 15.94 -42.69
C ASN A 662 1.19 14.47 -43.03
N GLU A 663 2.21 13.61 -43.00
CA GLU A 663 2.05 12.17 -43.26
C GLU A 663 1.34 11.48 -42.10
N ARG A 664 0.61 10.42 -42.42
CA ARG A 664 -0.13 9.58 -41.45
C ARG A 664 0.37 8.15 -41.48
N ILE A 665 0.31 7.48 -40.33
CA ILE A 665 0.61 6.05 -40.18
C ILE A 665 -0.58 5.35 -39.49
N SER A 666 -0.90 4.12 -39.93
CA SER A 666 -1.95 3.31 -39.29
C SER A 666 -1.54 2.92 -37.88
N SER A 667 -2.52 2.89 -36.97
CA SER A 667 -2.30 2.44 -35.59
C SER A 667 -1.83 0.98 -35.49
N ASP A 668 -2.14 0.14 -36.49
CA ASP A 668 -1.72 -1.27 -36.53
C ASP A 668 -0.19 -1.47 -36.66
N LEU A 669 0.53 -0.42 -37.07
CA LEU A 669 1.99 -0.44 -37.22
C LEU A 669 2.71 0.15 -36.00
N LEU A 670 1.96 0.51 -34.96
CA LEU A 670 2.48 1.15 -33.76
C LEU A 670 2.70 0.13 -32.64
N SER A 671 3.70 0.41 -31.82
CA SER A 671 4.19 -0.37 -30.70
C SER A 671 4.65 0.58 -29.60
N PRO A 672 4.90 0.08 -28.38
CA PRO A 672 5.47 0.90 -27.31
C PRO A 672 6.77 1.62 -27.71
N ASP A 673 7.57 1.03 -28.61
CA ASP A 673 8.89 1.56 -28.97
C ASP A 673 8.88 2.63 -30.08
N ASN A 674 7.83 2.65 -30.92
CA ASN A 674 7.71 3.57 -32.06
C ASN A 674 6.48 4.49 -31.99
N TYR A 675 5.75 4.51 -30.86
CA TYR A 675 4.72 5.51 -30.59
C TYR A 675 5.20 6.57 -29.60
N ILE A 676 5.07 7.84 -29.97
CA ILE A 676 5.51 8.99 -29.17
C ILE A 676 4.33 9.85 -28.76
N GLY A 677 3.93 9.71 -27.50
CA GLY A 677 3.04 10.62 -26.79
C GLY A 677 3.80 11.70 -26.03
N VAL A 678 3.04 12.60 -25.40
CA VAL A 678 3.62 13.64 -24.53
C VAL A 678 4.25 13.01 -23.30
N ASP A 679 3.67 11.93 -22.76
CA ASP A 679 4.06 11.35 -21.48
C ASP A 679 5.36 10.54 -21.54
N ASN A 680 5.61 9.84 -22.66
CA ASN A 680 6.85 9.07 -22.86
C ASN A 680 7.98 9.86 -23.53
N LEU A 681 7.75 11.14 -23.86
CA LEU A 681 8.81 12.09 -24.18
C LEU A 681 9.32 12.74 -22.88
N LEU A 682 10.59 12.54 -22.56
CA LEU A 682 11.18 12.93 -21.28
C LEU A 682 11.48 14.43 -21.24
N GLN A 683 11.28 15.02 -20.07
CA GLN A 683 11.55 16.44 -19.80
C GLN A 683 13.05 16.74 -19.84
N ASN A 684 13.40 18.01 -20.01
CA ASN A 684 14.79 18.49 -19.97
C ASN A 684 15.69 17.77 -20.99
N THR A 685 15.16 17.55 -22.20
CA THR A 685 15.90 17.04 -23.36
C THR A 685 16.46 15.62 -23.20
N LYS A 686 15.90 14.83 -22.28
CA LYS A 686 16.35 13.47 -21.98
C LYS A 686 15.87 12.39 -22.98
N GLY A 687 15.35 12.78 -24.14
CA GLY A 687 14.89 11.85 -25.17
C GLY A 687 13.54 11.19 -24.85
N LYS A 688 13.44 9.87 -25.02
CA LYS A 688 12.18 9.11 -24.86
C LYS A 688 12.35 7.84 -24.01
N ILE A 689 11.21 7.32 -23.56
CA ILE A 689 11.06 5.93 -23.07
C ILE A 689 9.99 5.20 -23.88
N ALA A 690 9.90 3.88 -23.71
CA ALA A 690 8.81 3.10 -24.27
C ALA A 690 7.45 3.63 -23.78
N SER A 691 6.47 3.71 -24.68
CA SER A 691 5.15 4.21 -24.37
C SER A 691 4.34 3.22 -23.54
N SER A 692 3.72 3.71 -22.47
CA SER A 692 2.72 2.94 -21.69
C SER A 692 1.35 2.88 -22.37
N PHE A 693 1.17 3.61 -23.47
CA PHE A 693 -0.07 3.66 -24.25
C PHE A 693 0.25 3.65 -25.75
N VAL A 694 -0.43 2.80 -26.51
CA VAL A 694 -0.34 2.75 -27.97
C VAL A 694 -1.78 2.84 -28.52
N PRO A 695 -2.07 3.73 -29.49
CA PRO A 695 -3.38 3.77 -30.13
C PRO A 695 -3.70 2.44 -30.81
N THR A 696 -4.92 1.92 -30.64
CA THR A 696 -5.37 0.64 -31.23
C THR A 696 -6.21 0.82 -32.50
N SER A 697 -6.54 2.06 -32.86
CA SER A 697 -7.33 2.36 -34.06
C SER A 697 -7.02 3.77 -34.59
N GLY A 698 -7.44 4.05 -35.82
CA GLY A 698 -7.22 5.34 -36.47
C GLY A 698 -5.81 5.51 -37.05
N THR A 699 -5.37 6.77 -37.16
CA THR A 699 -4.03 7.11 -37.65
C THR A 699 -3.34 8.09 -36.73
N SER A 700 -2.01 8.07 -36.71
CA SER A 700 -1.15 9.02 -35.99
C SER A 700 -0.28 9.83 -36.97
N THR A 701 0.29 10.95 -36.52
CA THR A 701 1.24 11.71 -37.34
C THR A 701 2.50 10.89 -37.53
N LYS A 702 2.89 10.63 -38.78
CA LYS A 702 4.07 9.81 -39.06
C LYS A 702 5.35 10.63 -38.88
N TYR A 703 6.36 10.00 -38.31
CA TYR A 703 7.74 10.48 -38.27
C TYR A 703 8.68 9.41 -38.82
N ASN A 704 9.80 9.84 -39.40
CA ASN A 704 10.86 8.97 -39.89
C ASN A 704 12.14 9.15 -39.06
N LYS A 705 13.05 8.17 -39.14
CA LYS A 705 14.40 8.31 -38.60
C LYS A 705 15.05 9.60 -39.12
N GLY A 706 15.58 10.41 -38.21
CA GLY A 706 16.17 11.72 -38.50
C GLY A 706 15.24 12.92 -38.35
N ASP A 707 13.93 12.70 -38.14
CA ASP A 707 12.98 13.77 -37.79
C ASP A 707 13.16 14.25 -36.35
N ILE A 708 12.70 15.47 -36.06
CA ILE A 708 12.78 16.09 -34.74
C ILE A 708 11.38 16.14 -34.13
N LEU A 709 11.19 15.50 -32.98
CA LEU A 709 9.91 15.47 -32.28
C LEU A 709 9.92 16.43 -31.09
N LEU A 710 8.90 17.28 -31.01
CA LEU A 710 8.77 18.34 -30.01
C LEU A 710 7.42 18.23 -29.29
N SER A 711 7.38 18.23 -27.96
CA SER A 711 6.10 18.40 -27.26
C SER A 711 5.54 19.79 -27.52
N ASN A 712 4.34 19.88 -28.10
CA ASN A 712 3.65 21.15 -28.28
C ASN A 712 3.06 21.67 -26.97
N ILE A 713 2.66 20.78 -26.09
CA ILE A 713 2.04 21.12 -24.81
C ILE A 713 3.10 21.31 -23.73
N ARG A 714 2.96 22.39 -22.96
CA ARG A 714 3.92 22.85 -21.94
C ARG A 714 5.37 22.87 -22.47
N PRO A 715 5.69 23.68 -23.50
CA PRO A 715 7.03 23.73 -24.11
C PRO A 715 8.17 23.97 -23.10
N TYR A 716 7.90 24.69 -22.01
CA TYR A 716 8.83 24.91 -20.90
C TYR A 716 9.33 23.62 -20.21
N LEU A 717 8.72 22.45 -20.47
CA LEU A 717 9.22 21.15 -20.00
C LEU A 717 10.36 20.60 -20.88
N LYS A 718 10.72 21.29 -21.97
CA LYS A 718 11.89 21.02 -22.82
C LYS A 718 11.92 19.58 -23.37
N LYS A 719 10.76 19.08 -23.79
CA LYS A 719 10.59 17.72 -24.30
C LYS A 719 10.87 17.69 -25.81
N ILE A 720 12.03 17.14 -26.18
CA ILE A 720 12.51 17.02 -27.56
C ILE A 720 13.23 15.69 -27.77
N TRP A 721 13.12 15.11 -28.97
CA TRP A 721 13.84 13.90 -29.34
C TRP A 721 14.24 13.90 -30.81
N PHE A 722 15.44 13.42 -31.11
CA PHE A 722 15.92 13.17 -32.45
C PHE A 722 15.64 11.71 -32.81
N ALA A 723 14.79 11.47 -33.80
CA ALA A 723 14.28 10.14 -34.09
C ALA A 723 15.39 9.19 -34.57
N ASP A 724 15.64 8.12 -33.81
CA ASP A 724 16.54 7.04 -34.20
C ASP A 724 15.83 5.91 -34.97
N ASN A 725 14.50 5.94 -34.99
CA ASN A 725 13.59 5.01 -35.67
C ASN A 725 12.45 5.77 -36.38
N SER A 726 11.54 5.03 -37.01
CA SER A 726 10.33 5.59 -37.66
C SER A 726 9.07 5.10 -36.94
N GLY A 727 8.02 5.92 -36.90
CA GLY A 727 6.81 5.59 -36.14
C GLY A 727 5.70 6.64 -36.22
N GLY A 728 4.87 6.68 -35.18
CA GLY A 728 3.74 7.60 -35.06
C GLY A 728 3.77 8.44 -33.79
N SER A 729 3.28 9.67 -33.85
CA SER A 729 3.19 10.56 -32.69
C SER A 729 1.76 11.04 -32.41
N SER A 730 1.52 11.41 -31.16
CA SER A 730 0.25 12.04 -30.76
C SER A 730 0.12 13.46 -31.35
N ASN A 731 -1.10 14.00 -31.36
CA ASN A 731 -1.38 15.33 -31.91
C ASN A 731 -0.73 16.49 -31.14
N ASP A 732 -0.39 16.26 -29.86
CA ASP A 732 0.32 17.23 -29.03
C ASP A 732 1.85 17.07 -29.14
N VAL A 733 2.35 16.19 -30.03
CA VAL A 733 3.76 16.08 -30.40
C VAL A 733 3.93 16.53 -31.86
N LEU A 734 4.72 17.58 -32.07
CA LEU A 734 5.03 18.11 -33.40
C LEU A 734 6.21 17.34 -33.99
N VAL A 735 6.04 16.85 -35.22
CA VAL A 735 7.10 16.23 -36.01
C VAL A 735 7.64 17.28 -36.97
N LEU A 736 8.86 17.78 -36.72
CA LEU A 736 9.54 18.75 -37.54
C LEU A 736 10.50 18.02 -38.49
N GLN A 737 10.30 18.21 -39.79
CA GLN A 737 11.04 17.56 -40.87
C GLN A 737 11.94 18.58 -41.56
N ASN A 738 13.18 18.17 -41.82
CA ASN A 738 14.09 18.93 -42.65
C ASN A 738 13.72 18.70 -44.13
N LYS A 739 13.54 19.79 -44.88
CA LYS A 739 13.20 19.76 -46.32
C LYS A 739 14.32 20.33 -47.21
N SER A 740 15.50 20.57 -46.64
CA SER A 740 16.63 21.17 -47.35
C SER A 740 17.85 20.25 -47.31
N ASP A 741 18.34 19.86 -48.49
CA ASP A 741 19.54 19.03 -48.64
C ASP A 741 20.82 19.74 -48.15
N ASN A 742 20.81 21.08 -48.08
CA ASN A 742 21.94 21.87 -47.58
C ASN A 742 21.98 22.02 -46.05
N VAL A 743 21.17 21.27 -45.30
CA VAL A 743 21.11 21.34 -43.84
C VAL A 743 21.15 19.96 -43.21
N VAL A 744 21.95 19.79 -42.16
CA VAL A 744 21.99 18.54 -41.37
C VAL A 744 20.85 18.55 -40.34
N SER A 745 19.94 17.56 -40.35
CA SER A 745 18.82 17.51 -39.40
C SER A 745 19.27 17.52 -37.93
N LYS A 746 20.39 16.84 -37.62
CA LYS A 746 20.94 16.79 -36.26
C LYS A 746 21.52 18.13 -35.79
N TYR A 747 22.00 18.97 -36.71
CA TYR A 747 22.41 20.34 -36.40
C TYR A 747 21.20 21.18 -35.95
N ILE A 748 20.07 21.07 -36.67
CA ILE A 748 18.80 21.72 -36.27
C ILE A 748 18.38 21.24 -34.89
N TYR A 749 18.43 19.92 -34.64
CA TYR A 749 18.11 19.35 -33.33
C TYR A 749 18.93 19.99 -32.19
N TYR A 750 20.26 20.13 -32.35
CA TYR A 750 21.10 20.74 -31.32
C TYR A 750 20.76 22.20 -31.04
N LEU A 751 20.37 22.97 -32.07
CA LEU A 751 19.90 24.34 -31.91
C LEU A 751 18.56 24.42 -31.18
N LEU A 752 17.60 23.55 -31.51
CA LEU A 752 16.27 23.52 -30.86
C LEU A 752 16.29 22.92 -29.46
N ARG A 753 17.37 22.23 -29.08
CA ARG A 753 17.57 21.69 -27.75
C ARG A 753 17.98 22.75 -26.72
N GLN A 754 18.41 23.92 -27.18
CA GLN A 754 18.86 25.01 -26.30
C GLN A 754 17.71 25.71 -25.58
N ASP A 755 17.98 26.26 -24.40
CA ASP A 755 16.99 26.95 -23.57
C ASP A 755 16.39 28.16 -24.29
N GLU A 756 17.20 28.87 -25.07
CA GLU A 756 16.81 30.04 -25.85
C GLU A 756 15.68 29.74 -26.84
N TYR A 757 15.61 28.51 -27.38
CA TYR A 757 14.51 28.09 -28.24
C TYR A 757 13.21 27.94 -27.44
N PHE A 758 13.24 27.25 -26.31
CA PHE A 758 12.05 27.03 -25.49
C PHE A 758 11.52 28.35 -24.91
N ASP A 759 12.41 29.26 -24.50
CA ASP A 759 12.07 30.60 -24.06
C ASP A 759 11.39 31.40 -25.18
N TYR A 760 11.91 31.32 -26.40
CA TYR A 760 11.30 31.95 -27.57
C TYR A 760 9.88 31.41 -27.83
N VAL A 761 9.67 30.09 -27.76
CA VAL A 761 8.33 29.49 -27.93
C VAL A 761 7.36 29.98 -26.86
N MET A 762 7.86 30.20 -25.63
CA MET A 762 7.08 30.69 -24.49
C MET A 762 6.73 32.19 -24.55
N LEU A 763 7.21 32.95 -25.54
CA LEU A 763 6.80 34.35 -25.75
C LEU A 763 5.37 34.50 -26.31
N LYS A 764 4.86 33.48 -27.02
CA LYS A 764 3.50 33.48 -27.61
C LYS A 764 2.74 32.18 -27.34
N PRO A 765 2.49 31.82 -26.08
CA PRO A 765 1.79 30.59 -25.75
C PRO A 765 0.29 30.70 -26.06
N LYS A 766 -0.30 29.61 -26.54
CA LYS A 766 -1.75 29.46 -26.67
C LYS A 766 -2.33 28.73 -25.45
N GLY A 767 -3.17 29.44 -24.69
CA GLY A 767 -3.87 28.90 -23.51
C GLY A 767 -3.12 29.14 -22.18
N VAL A 768 -3.88 29.30 -21.08
CA VAL A 768 -3.34 29.71 -19.76
C VAL A 768 -2.92 28.52 -18.90
N LYS A 769 -3.77 27.50 -18.73
CA LYS A 769 -3.47 26.34 -17.86
C LYS A 769 -2.55 25.29 -18.50
N MET A 770 -2.57 25.18 -19.82
CA MET A 770 -1.81 24.19 -20.61
C MET A 770 -1.25 24.90 -21.86
N PRO A 771 -0.21 25.73 -21.71
CA PRO A 771 0.27 26.54 -22.83
C PRO A 771 0.75 25.61 -23.95
N ARG A 772 0.31 25.91 -25.17
CA ARG A 772 0.77 25.24 -26.40
C ARG A 772 1.60 26.21 -27.24
N GLY A 773 2.63 25.70 -27.90
CA GLY A 773 3.38 26.48 -28.88
C GLY A 773 2.51 26.87 -30.07
N ASP A 774 2.63 28.11 -30.55
CA ASP A 774 2.06 28.49 -31.83
C ASP A 774 2.95 27.97 -32.97
N LYS A 775 2.37 27.16 -33.87
CA LYS A 775 3.11 26.52 -34.97
C LYS A 775 3.77 27.53 -35.92
N GLN A 776 3.15 28.67 -36.18
CA GLN A 776 3.73 29.70 -37.06
C GLN A 776 4.89 30.42 -36.36
N HIS A 777 4.69 30.78 -35.09
CA HIS A 777 5.74 31.36 -34.25
C HIS A 777 6.94 30.43 -34.12
N ILE A 778 6.74 29.13 -33.85
CA ILE A 778 7.81 28.12 -33.83
C ILE A 778 8.62 28.17 -35.13
N LEU A 779 7.95 28.15 -36.28
CA LEU A 779 8.62 28.17 -37.59
C LEU A 779 9.26 29.53 -37.94
N ASP A 780 8.97 30.59 -37.18
CA ASP A 780 9.62 31.90 -37.29
C ASP A 780 10.90 32.04 -36.47
N TYR A 781 11.23 31.04 -35.63
CA TYR A 781 12.49 31.01 -34.90
C TYR A 781 13.67 31.09 -35.87
N GLN A 782 14.62 31.96 -35.54
CA GLN A 782 15.81 32.20 -36.36
C GLN A 782 16.97 31.36 -35.86
N ILE A 783 17.65 30.69 -36.77
CA ILE A 783 18.83 29.90 -36.48
C ILE A 783 20.01 30.33 -37.37
N PRO A 784 21.25 30.24 -36.88
CA PRO A 784 22.43 30.40 -37.72
C PRO A 784 22.49 29.28 -38.76
N LEU A 785 22.91 29.59 -39.98
CA LEU A 785 23.05 28.60 -41.05
C LEU A 785 24.41 28.68 -41.75
N PRO A 786 25.47 28.09 -41.18
CA PRO A 786 26.77 28.00 -41.82
C PRO A 786 26.76 26.98 -42.98
N SER A 787 27.89 26.82 -43.68
CA SER A 787 28.01 25.85 -44.78
C SER A 787 27.72 24.43 -44.32
N LEU A 788 27.25 23.56 -45.22
CA LEU A 788 26.94 22.16 -44.90
C LEU A 788 28.12 21.44 -44.21
N SER A 789 29.35 21.64 -44.72
CA SER A 789 30.56 21.06 -44.13
C SER A 789 30.83 21.55 -42.70
N GLU A 790 30.56 22.83 -42.40
CA GLU A 790 30.72 23.36 -41.05
C GLU A 790 29.63 22.81 -40.11
N GLN A 791 28.40 22.63 -40.60
CA GLN A 791 27.33 21.98 -39.82
C GLN A 791 27.70 20.53 -39.45
N GLU A 792 28.22 19.75 -40.40
CA GLU A 792 28.68 18.37 -40.16
C GLU A 792 29.82 18.32 -39.14
N LYS A 793 30.76 19.28 -39.23
CA LYS A 793 31.85 19.42 -38.26
C LYS A 793 31.34 19.74 -36.86
N ILE A 794 30.41 20.70 -36.74
CA ILE A 794 29.78 21.05 -35.46
C ILE A 794 29.07 19.84 -34.86
N VAL A 795 28.28 19.11 -35.66
CA VAL A 795 27.59 17.89 -35.21
C VAL A 795 28.58 16.85 -34.69
N SER A 796 29.65 16.58 -35.45
CA SER A 796 30.71 15.63 -35.05
C SER A 796 31.42 16.04 -33.75
N GLU A 797 31.67 17.33 -33.54
CA GLU A 797 32.26 17.85 -32.29
C GLU A 797 31.31 17.69 -31.10
N ILE A 798 30.02 18.00 -31.28
CA ILE A 798 29.00 17.86 -30.23
C ILE A 798 28.81 16.38 -29.87
N GLU A 799 28.72 15.47 -30.84
CA GLU A 799 28.55 14.03 -30.59
C GLU A 799 29.70 13.43 -29.75
N LYS A 800 30.94 13.91 -29.95
CA LYS A 800 32.09 13.52 -29.13
C LYS A 800 31.93 13.98 -27.67
N ILE A 801 31.45 15.21 -27.47
CA ILE A 801 31.19 15.76 -26.13
C ILE A 801 30.02 15.01 -25.46
N GLU A 802 28.96 14.70 -26.20
CA GLU A 802 27.84 13.92 -25.67
C GLU A 802 28.27 12.51 -25.24
N THR A 803 29.16 11.87 -26.00
CA THR A 803 29.74 10.58 -25.61
C THR A 803 30.49 10.67 -24.28
N GLU A 804 31.23 11.77 -24.05
CA GLU A 804 31.90 12.03 -22.76
C GLU A 804 30.89 12.23 -21.63
N ILE A 805 29.81 12.99 -21.87
CA ILE A 805 28.71 13.19 -20.92
C ILE A 805 28.06 11.85 -20.56
N GLU A 806 27.75 10.99 -21.54
CA GLU A 806 27.14 9.67 -21.29
C GLU A 806 28.01 8.77 -20.40
N VAL A 807 29.33 8.81 -20.58
CA VAL A 807 30.27 8.06 -19.73
C VAL A 807 30.24 8.57 -18.30
N LEU A 808 30.26 9.90 -18.11
CA LEU A 808 30.19 10.54 -16.79
C LEU A 808 28.83 10.29 -16.11
N GLU A 809 27.72 10.31 -16.86
CA GLU A 809 26.40 9.99 -16.33
C GLU A 809 26.28 8.53 -15.88
N LYS A 810 26.85 7.58 -16.65
CA LYS A 810 26.96 6.17 -16.24
C LYS A 810 27.80 6.00 -14.98
N GLU A 811 28.91 6.72 -14.89
CA GLU A 811 29.77 6.73 -13.69
C GLU A 811 28.99 7.20 -12.46
N ILE A 812 28.25 8.32 -12.56
CA ILE A 812 27.39 8.83 -11.48
C ILE A 812 26.32 7.81 -11.10
N ALA A 813 25.71 7.12 -12.06
CA ALA A 813 24.66 6.12 -11.81
C ALA A 813 25.16 4.90 -11.02
N GLU A 814 26.45 4.57 -11.07
CA GLU A 814 27.05 3.44 -10.35
C GLU A 814 27.49 3.79 -8.92
N ILE A 815 27.69 5.08 -8.59
CA ILE A 815 28.16 5.53 -7.27
C ILE A 815 27.26 5.06 -6.11
N PRO A 816 25.91 5.10 -6.19
CA PRO A 816 25.06 4.56 -5.13
C PRO A 816 25.30 3.08 -4.83
N LYS A 817 25.58 2.26 -5.86
CA LYS A 817 25.92 0.83 -5.70
C LYS A 817 27.28 0.67 -5.02
N GLN A 818 28.25 1.51 -5.38
CA GLN A 818 29.58 1.51 -4.77
C GLN A 818 29.52 1.92 -3.29
N LYS A 819 28.75 2.96 -2.92
CA LYS A 819 28.52 3.35 -1.52
C LYS A 819 27.91 2.19 -0.72
N LYS A 820 26.93 1.48 -1.29
CA LYS A 820 26.33 0.29 -0.66
C LYS A 820 27.35 -0.85 -0.48
N ALA A 821 28.26 -1.04 -1.44
CA ALA A 821 29.33 -2.03 -1.34
C ALA A 821 30.33 -1.69 -0.22
N VAL A 822 30.69 -0.41 -0.04
CA VAL A 822 31.51 0.06 1.09
C VAL A 822 30.84 -0.25 2.43
N LEU A 823 29.56 0.09 2.58
CA LEU A 823 28.80 -0.23 3.79
C LEU A 823 28.80 -1.75 4.05
N ARG A 824 28.51 -2.58 3.04
CA ARG A 824 28.51 -4.03 3.18
C ARG A 824 29.87 -4.59 3.58
N LYS A 825 30.97 -4.09 3.00
CA LYS A 825 32.34 -4.51 3.30
C LYS A 825 32.73 -4.34 4.77
N TRP A 826 32.27 -3.25 5.40
CA TRP A 826 32.66 -2.93 6.77
C TRP A 826 31.65 -3.42 7.81
N LEU A 827 30.38 -3.56 7.44
CA LEU A 827 29.31 -3.99 8.32
C LEU A 827 29.11 -5.51 8.33
N ASN A 828 29.33 -6.21 7.22
CA ASN A 828 29.37 -7.68 7.18
C ASN A 828 30.77 -8.19 7.54
#